data_AF-A0A924KTP5-F1
#
_entry.id   AF-A0A924KTP5-F1
#
_cell.length_a   1.000
_cell.length_b   1.000
_cell.length_c   1.000
_cell.angle_alpha   90.00
_cell.angle_beta   90.00
_cell.angle_gamma   90.00
#
_symmetry.space_group_name_H-M   'P 1'
#
loop_
_entity.id
_entity.type
_entity.pdbx_description
1 polymer ?
#
loop_
_entity_poly.entity_id
_entity_poly.type
_entity_poly.pdbx_seq_one_letter_code
_entity_poly.pdbx_strand_id
1 'polypeptide(L)'
;MQKPSRDFRILPRFMAFLLSLLVAGCGGGGGGSQDPILGVGGVAALPPTVTAVAPINGATGVPINNPIISAAFSKDMNPATLSSASFTLACPLNAPITGVVAYNAASRVSTFTPASALPPSTLCTATITTGARDTTGLALLSNFVWTFSTGLAPDTTRPRVTMTVPATAVSGPTPDVPTNTAITAVFSEEVAPATISAASFIVTCAAPCVAPAGTVSYAVGSRTATFIPAALLATNTTYTVTITTAITDLAGNQLAGNQAPLPAPSNYVWTFTTAGPVAPPVPVPPVPVPPVPPVPPVPPVSTNVSVLSTNPSSGATNVCPNASISVSFNVPSGLRMDPSTFTAATFAVIGPAPGFTPVPAASVVLDAATGRVATFTPATTLTAGVTYTATIKGGSTGVRDLASPANNMLSDFVFTFTVTNAGACSVPPPGQTNVSVLSTNPIAGATGVCPNASVNATFGVPSGARMDPLTVTSANFIVTGPAPTMTPVTTGSVVLDAATGRIATLTPLSPLIVGVTYTATIRGGATGVRDLAIPANSMANNFAWTFTVASCVLPPPPPSVALGTASSFGTFGGSAGVTNQGTLTIINGDLGTTAVSTAVTGFHDAGPGCTYTETPLNVGTVNGKIYTAAPPPTPACPSEGNAATFAIATQARADALAAYNALLAQPGGPDPGAGNLGSLVLAPGTYTAASGSFRIQGGNLTLDAQGNANAVWVFQMVTTLTVGGPGAAFPQSVILANGAQAKNVFWQVGSAATINAAGGGTMVGTIIAQSGVSFSTAGNVTIVTLNGRALSLGASVTMVNTVINVPAP
;
A
#
# COMPACT_ATOMS: atom_id res chain seq x y z
N MET A 1 -36.13 90.82 -21.25
CA MET A 1 -34.93 90.82 -22.12
C MET A 1 -34.36 89.40 -22.07
N GLN A 2 -34.17 88.60 -23.11
CA GLN A 2 -34.27 88.73 -24.56
C GLN A 2 -34.55 87.30 -25.10
N LYS A 3 -35.51 87.19 -26.03
CA LYS A 3 -35.93 86.04 -26.86
C LYS A 3 -34.80 85.66 -27.87
N PRO A 4 -34.92 84.70 -28.83
CA PRO A 4 -36.01 83.75 -29.17
C PRO A 4 -35.58 82.35 -29.77
N SER A 5 -36.59 81.55 -30.18
CA SER A 5 -36.70 80.82 -31.49
C SER A 5 -35.78 79.62 -31.78
N ARG A 6 -36.16 78.55 -32.50
CA ARG A 6 -37.32 78.18 -33.35
C ARG A 6 -37.12 76.73 -33.86
N ASP A 7 -38.23 76.04 -34.17
CA ASP A 7 -38.51 75.21 -35.38
C ASP A 7 -37.50 74.07 -35.74
N PHE A 8 -37.85 72.86 -36.23
CA PHE A 8 -39.01 72.36 -36.98
C PHE A 8 -38.78 70.86 -37.32
N ARG A 9 -39.88 70.06 -37.43
CA ARG A 9 -40.15 69.00 -38.46
C ARG A 9 -39.30 67.70 -38.44
N ILE A 10 -39.76 66.49 -38.77
CA ILE A 10 -40.93 65.92 -39.47
C ILE A 10 -40.99 64.39 -39.15
N LEU A 11 -42.20 63.85 -38.98
CA LEU A 11 -42.59 62.43 -38.98
C LEU A 11 -42.71 61.94 -40.45
N PRO A 12 -42.62 60.64 -40.84
CA PRO A 12 -43.76 59.70 -40.65
C PRO A 12 -43.36 58.22 -40.42
N ARG A 13 -44.03 57.50 -39.51
CA ARG A 13 -45.11 56.51 -39.74
C ARG A 13 -44.78 55.37 -40.72
N PHE A 14 -44.75 54.14 -40.20
CA PHE A 14 -45.81 53.17 -40.51
C PHE A 14 -46.08 52.27 -39.30
N MET A 15 -47.37 52.09 -39.04
CA MET A 15 -48.01 51.53 -37.86
C MET A 15 -48.84 50.33 -38.35
N ALA A 16 -48.71 49.18 -37.70
CA ALA A 16 -49.70 48.09 -37.57
C ALA A 16 -48.98 46.79 -37.13
N PHE A 17 -49.45 45.96 -36.20
CA PHE A 17 -50.73 45.90 -35.50
C PHE A 17 -50.59 44.95 -34.28
N LEU A 18 -51.27 45.31 -33.18
CA LEU A 18 -51.91 44.48 -32.13
C LEU A 18 -51.07 43.57 -31.20
N LEU A 19 -50.98 43.84 -29.88
CA LEU A 19 -52.01 43.70 -28.80
C LEU A 19 -52.07 42.26 -28.27
N SER A 20 -51.58 41.94 -27.06
CA SER A 20 -52.37 42.02 -25.81
C SER A 20 -51.49 41.65 -24.60
N LEU A 21 -51.32 42.58 -23.65
CA LEU A 21 -51.80 42.55 -22.25
C LEU A 21 -51.41 41.34 -21.37
N LEU A 22 -50.64 41.58 -20.30
CA LEU A 22 -51.17 41.65 -18.91
C LEU A 22 -50.15 42.28 -17.95
N VAL A 23 -50.68 43.05 -16.99
CA VAL A 23 -49.99 43.92 -16.02
C VAL A 23 -50.18 43.37 -14.59
N ALA A 24 -49.13 43.55 -13.79
CA ALA A 24 -49.03 43.71 -12.33
C ALA A 24 -49.51 42.59 -11.38
N GLY A 25 -48.53 42.07 -10.63
CA GLY A 25 -48.65 41.68 -9.23
C GLY A 25 -47.50 42.32 -8.44
N CYS A 26 -47.85 43.12 -7.43
CA CYS A 26 -46.96 43.87 -6.54
C CYS A 26 -46.70 43.10 -5.23
N GLY A 27 -45.54 43.30 -4.59
CA GLY A 27 -45.43 43.28 -3.12
C GLY A 27 -44.40 42.33 -2.49
N GLY A 28 -43.41 42.90 -1.79
CA GLY A 28 -42.67 42.23 -0.72
C GLY A 28 -41.18 42.56 -0.63
N GLY A 29 -40.81 43.71 -0.06
CA GLY A 29 -39.41 44.10 0.19
C GLY A 29 -38.81 43.53 1.48
N GLY A 30 -37.47 43.48 1.51
CA GLY A 30 -36.64 43.24 2.70
C GLY A 30 -35.16 43.36 2.32
N GLY A 31 -34.57 44.52 2.60
CA GLY A 31 -33.26 44.94 2.08
C GLY A 31 -32.03 44.30 2.74
N GLY A 32 -30.94 44.34 1.99
CA GLY A 32 -29.57 44.16 2.45
C GLY A 32 -28.65 44.88 1.46
N SER A 33 -28.10 46.02 1.89
CA SER A 33 -27.24 46.98 1.22
C SER A 33 -26.30 46.46 0.14
N GLN A 34 -26.29 47.12 -1.03
CA GLN A 34 -25.17 47.06 -1.96
C GLN A 34 -24.13 48.12 -1.60
N ASP A 35 -22.89 47.68 -1.35
CA ASP A 35 -21.69 48.49 -1.22
C ASP A 35 -20.90 48.44 -2.55
N PRO A 36 -20.60 49.56 -3.22
CA PRO A 36 -20.01 49.56 -4.56
C PRO A 36 -18.47 49.52 -4.55
N ILE A 37 -17.83 48.58 -3.82
CA ILE A 37 -16.36 48.52 -3.84
C ILE A 37 -15.67 47.15 -3.70
N LEU A 38 -16.38 46.03 -3.48
CA LEU A 38 -15.76 44.70 -3.47
C LEU A 38 -16.47 43.76 -4.45
N GLY A 39 -15.83 43.53 -5.60
CA GLY A 39 -16.23 42.47 -6.52
C GLY A 39 -16.15 41.11 -5.82
N VAL A 40 -17.32 40.53 -5.53
CA VAL A 40 -17.40 39.11 -5.19
C VAL A 40 -16.99 38.33 -6.43
N GLY A 41 -15.78 37.78 -6.39
CA GLY A 41 -15.36 36.74 -7.32
C GLY A 41 -16.30 35.55 -7.13
N GLY A 42 -17.34 35.47 -7.96
CA GLY A 42 -18.02 34.22 -8.21
C GLY A 42 -16.95 33.20 -8.51
N VAL A 43 -16.89 32.14 -7.70
CA VAL A 43 -15.97 31.02 -7.91
C VAL A 43 -15.98 30.67 -9.39
N ALA A 44 -14.85 30.89 -10.07
CA ALA A 44 -14.74 30.68 -11.51
C ALA A 44 -15.16 29.24 -11.79
N ALA A 45 -16.26 29.07 -12.53
CA ALA A 45 -16.78 27.75 -12.84
C ALA A 45 -15.71 26.98 -13.62
N LEU A 46 -15.29 25.83 -13.09
CA LEU A 46 -14.24 25.01 -13.70
C LEU A 46 -14.75 24.40 -15.02
N PRO A 47 -13.92 24.29 -16.07
CA PRO A 47 -14.28 23.52 -17.26
C PRO A 47 -14.60 22.04 -16.94
N PRO A 48 -15.44 21.36 -17.73
CA PRO A 48 -15.55 19.91 -17.67
C PRO A 48 -14.21 19.24 -18.03
N THR A 49 -13.97 18.06 -17.47
CA THR A 49 -12.79 17.23 -17.76
C THR A 49 -13.22 15.79 -18.01
N VAL A 50 -12.48 15.06 -18.85
CA VAL A 50 -12.65 13.62 -19.01
C VAL A 50 -11.95 12.92 -17.84
N THR A 51 -12.69 12.08 -17.10
CA THR A 51 -12.21 11.40 -15.89
C THR A 51 -11.80 9.95 -16.14
N ALA A 52 -12.35 9.32 -17.18
CA ALA A 52 -12.00 7.97 -17.60
C ALA A 52 -12.38 7.74 -19.07
N VAL A 53 -11.72 6.78 -19.72
CA VAL A 53 -12.05 6.33 -21.08
C VAL A 53 -11.99 4.80 -21.18
N ALA A 54 -12.82 4.23 -22.05
CA ALA A 54 -12.77 2.82 -22.43
C ALA A 54 -12.85 2.72 -23.98
N PRO A 55 -11.96 2.00 -24.66
CA PRO A 55 -10.75 1.36 -24.13
C PRO A 55 -9.79 2.37 -23.47
N ILE A 56 -9.03 1.92 -22.47
CA ILE A 56 -8.03 2.76 -21.79
C ILE A 56 -6.96 3.23 -22.79
N ASN A 57 -6.36 4.39 -22.56
CA ASN A 57 -5.29 4.90 -23.42
C ASN A 57 -4.14 3.89 -23.52
N GLY A 58 -3.76 3.54 -24.74
CA GLY A 58 -2.74 2.53 -25.05
C GLY A 58 -3.24 1.08 -25.04
N ALA A 59 -4.54 0.81 -24.86
CA ALA A 59 -5.07 -0.56 -24.85
C ALA A 59 -4.70 -1.31 -26.13
N THR A 60 -4.24 -2.55 -26.02
CA THR A 60 -3.93 -3.43 -27.16
C THR A 60 -4.92 -4.59 -27.24
N GLY A 61 -5.15 -5.11 -28.44
CA GLY A 61 -6.02 -6.26 -28.63
C GLY A 61 -7.51 -5.93 -28.47
N VAL A 62 -7.91 -4.67 -28.65
CA VAL A 62 -9.32 -4.27 -28.56
C VAL A 62 -10.14 -5.01 -29.62
N PRO A 63 -11.20 -5.73 -29.25
CA PRO A 63 -11.96 -6.53 -30.20
C PRO A 63 -12.45 -5.74 -31.40
N ILE A 64 -12.38 -6.31 -32.60
CA ILE A 64 -12.83 -5.61 -33.82
C ILE A 64 -14.35 -5.40 -33.85
N ASN A 65 -15.10 -6.20 -33.10
CA ASN A 65 -16.54 -6.07 -32.90
C ASN A 65 -16.86 -5.30 -31.62
N ASN A 66 -15.99 -4.41 -31.12
CA ASN A 66 -16.28 -3.56 -29.97
C ASN A 66 -17.22 -2.40 -30.35
N PRO A 67 -18.53 -2.44 -30.05
CA PRO A 67 -19.46 -1.34 -30.28
C PRO A 67 -19.29 -0.14 -29.33
N ILE A 68 -18.42 -0.17 -28.32
CA ILE A 68 -18.47 0.82 -27.23
C ILE A 68 -17.09 1.42 -26.97
N ILE A 69 -16.93 2.65 -27.46
CA ILE A 69 -15.82 3.54 -27.10
C ILE A 69 -16.40 4.68 -26.28
N SER A 70 -16.01 4.83 -25.03
CA SER A 70 -16.68 5.72 -24.08
C SER A 70 -15.73 6.62 -23.30
N ALA A 71 -16.28 7.72 -22.80
CA ALA A 71 -15.60 8.69 -21.97
C ALA A 71 -16.52 9.18 -20.84
N ALA A 72 -16.02 9.18 -19.61
CA ALA A 72 -16.70 9.73 -18.45
C ALA A 72 -16.27 11.17 -18.19
N PHE A 73 -17.17 12.01 -17.69
CA PHE A 73 -16.90 13.43 -17.42
C PHE A 73 -16.98 13.76 -15.92
N SER A 74 -16.24 14.79 -15.50
CA SER A 74 -16.23 15.27 -14.11
C SER A 74 -17.54 15.94 -13.66
N LYS A 75 -18.43 16.27 -14.61
CA LYS A 75 -19.71 16.95 -14.38
C LYS A 75 -20.70 16.65 -15.50
N ASP A 76 -21.94 17.10 -15.33
CA ASP A 76 -23.00 16.89 -16.30
C ASP A 76 -22.74 17.67 -17.60
N MET A 77 -22.74 16.95 -18.72
CA MET A 77 -22.53 17.52 -20.05
C MET A 77 -23.85 17.89 -20.73
N ASN A 78 -23.83 18.90 -21.61
CA ASN A 78 -24.95 19.22 -22.48
C ASN A 78 -25.05 18.16 -23.59
N PRO A 79 -26.10 17.31 -23.62
CA PRO A 79 -26.21 16.22 -24.59
C PRO A 79 -26.21 16.69 -26.05
N ALA A 80 -26.71 17.90 -26.33
CA ALA A 80 -26.74 18.46 -27.68
C ALA A 80 -25.34 18.78 -28.24
N THR A 81 -24.35 18.91 -27.37
CA THR A 81 -22.96 19.20 -27.75
C THR A 81 -22.10 17.95 -27.86
N LEU A 82 -22.63 16.78 -27.48
CA LEU A 82 -21.99 15.47 -27.60
C LEU A 82 -22.55 14.74 -28.83
N SER A 83 -21.93 15.01 -29.98
CA SER A 83 -22.26 14.41 -31.28
C SER A 83 -21.01 13.85 -31.97
N SER A 84 -21.19 13.24 -33.16
CA SER A 84 -20.10 12.75 -34.01
C SER A 84 -19.12 13.83 -34.49
N ALA A 85 -19.45 15.13 -34.32
CA ALA A 85 -18.52 16.24 -34.56
C ALA A 85 -17.61 16.53 -33.35
N SER A 86 -18.07 16.18 -32.15
CA SER A 86 -17.37 16.43 -30.89
C SER A 86 -16.69 15.21 -30.31
N PHE A 87 -17.14 14.00 -30.67
CA PHE A 87 -16.54 12.73 -30.28
C PHE A 87 -16.31 11.92 -31.54
N THR A 88 -15.04 11.85 -31.97
CA THR A 88 -14.61 11.24 -33.22
C THR A 88 -13.69 10.05 -32.97
N LEU A 89 -13.68 9.09 -33.90
CA LEU A 89 -12.75 7.96 -33.93
C LEU A 89 -12.09 7.88 -35.32
N ALA A 90 -10.78 7.60 -35.37
CA ALA A 90 -10.06 7.32 -36.60
C ALA A 90 -9.17 6.08 -36.46
N CYS A 91 -9.21 5.16 -37.43
CA CYS A 91 -8.44 3.92 -37.44
C CYS A 91 -7.96 3.58 -38.87
N PRO A 92 -6.69 3.80 -39.26
CA PRO A 92 -5.62 4.50 -38.53
C PRO A 92 -5.82 6.03 -38.47
N LEU A 93 -4.84 6.77 -37.95
CA LEU A 93 -4.87 8.24 -37.93
C LEU A 93 -5.18 8.80 -39.34
N ASN A 94 -6.12 9.74 -39.42
CA ASN A 94 -6.70 10.32 -40.65
C ASN A 94 -7.68 9.43 -41.45
N ALA A 95 -8.03 8.24 -40.96
CA ALA A 95 -9.11 7.42 -41.53
C ALA A 95 -10.31 7.38 -40.56
N PRO A 96 -11.26 8.33 -40.66
CA PRO A 96 -12.37 8.43 -39.72
C PRO A 96 -13.29 7.20 -39.79
N ILE A 97 -13.67 6.69 -38.62
CA ILE A 97 -14.70 5.67 -38.46
C ILE A 97 -16.03 6.38 -38.20
N THR A 98 -17.06 6.02 -38.94
CA THR A 98 -18.41 6.54 -38.72
C THR A 98 -19.07 5.81 -37.56
N GLY A 99 -19.90 6.53 -36.80
CA GLY A 99 -20.57 5.98 -35.62
C GLY A 99 -21.60 6.94 -35.04
N VAL A 100 -22.33 6.45 -34.04
CA VAL A 100 -23.35 7.20 -33.30
C VAL A 100 -22.80 7.55 -31.93
N VAL A 101 -23.07 8.78 -31.47
CA VAL A 101 -22.70 9.23 -30.11
C VAL A 101 -23.95 9.32 -29.25
N ALA A 102 -23.92 8.69 -28.09
CA ALA A 102 -24.93 8.78 -27.06
C ALA A 102 -24.33 9.33 -25.76
N TYR A 103 -25.15 9.95 -24.91
CA TYR A 103 -24.74 10.42 -23.58
C TYR A 103 -25.75 10.00 -22.52
N ASN A 104 -25.27 9.37 -21.45
CA ASN A 104 -26.06 9.01 -20.29
C ASN A 104 -25.78 10.02 -19.16
N ALA A 105 -26.77 10.85 -18.85
CA ALA A 105 -26.65 11.89 -17.83
C ALA A 105 -26.53 11.34 -16.41
N ALA A 106 -27.12 10.18 -16.10
CA ALA A 106 -27.07 9.60 -14.76
C ALA A 106 -25.66 9.10 -14.40
N SER A 107 -24.93 8.57 -15.39
CA SER A 107 -23.56 8.10 -15.21
C SER A 107 -22.48 9.07 -15.70
N ARG A 108 -22.87 10.19 -16.34
CA ARG A 108 -21.96 11.17 -16.98
C ARG A 108 -21.02 10.54 -18.01
N VAL A 109 -21.51 9.54 -18.75
CA VAL A 109 -20.73 8.80 -19.76
C VAL A 109 -21.26 9.11 -21.15
N SER A 110 -20.37 9.51 -22.05
CA SER A 110 -20.64 9.52 -23.49
C SER A 110 -20.04 8.28 -24.16
N THR A 111 -20.78 7.71 -25.11
CA THR A 111 -20.40 6.49 -25.84
C THR A 111 -20.48 6.75 -27.34
N PHE A 112 -19.38 6.52 -28.04
CA PHE A 112 -19.29 6.40 -29.48
C PHE A 112 -19.44 4.92 -29.87
N THR A 113 -20.42 4.63 -30.73
CA THR A 113 -20.67 3.31 -31.29
C THR A 113 -20.33 3.28 -32.77
N PRO A 114 -19.26 2.58 -33.18
CA PRO A 114 -18.91 2.40 -34.58
C PRO A 114 -20.07 1.79 -35.38
N ALA A 115 -20.32 2.30 -36.59
CA ALA A 115 -21.37 1.78 -37.48
C ALA A 115 -20.98 0.45 -38.14
N SER A 116 -19.69 0.09 -38.11
CA SER A 116 -19.13 -1.15 -38.64
C SER A 116 -17.98 -1.63 -37.76
N ALA A 117 -17.60 -2.90 -37.91
CA ALA A 117 -16.47 -3.47 -37.19
C ALA A 117 -15.18 -2.66 -37.45
N LEU A 118 -14.38 -2.50 -36.41
CA LEU A 118 -13.11 -1.79 -36.50
C LEU A 118 -12.10 -2.60 -37.34
N PRO A 119 -11.18 -1.94 -38.08
CA PRO A 119 -10.14 -2.65 -38.82
C PRO A 119 -9.24 -3.47 -37.89
N PRO A 120 -8.79 -4.69 -38.26
CA PRO A 120 -7.94 -5.52 -37.40
C PRO A 120 -6.52 -4.95 -37.28
N SER A 121 -5.85 -5.22 -36.15
CA SER A 121 -4.45 -4.83 -35.89
C SER A 121 -4.11 -3.37 -36.22
N THR A 122 -5.02 -2.45 -35.94
CA THR A 122 -4.95 -1.06 -36.35
C THR A 122 -4.93 -0.14 -35.14
N LEU A 123 -4.02 0.83 -35.14
CA LEU A 123 -3.97 1.90 -34.14
C LEU A 123 -5.11 2.89 -34.37
N CYS A 124 -6.07 2.89 -33.47
CA CYS A 124 -7.18 3.82 -33.42
C CYS A 124 -6.86 5.03 -32.55
N THR A 125 -7.33 6.21 -32.95
CA THR A 125 -7.27 7.47 -32.20
C THR A 125 -8.69 7.96 -31.97
N ALA A 126 -9.09 8.05 -30.71
CA ALA A 126 -10.36 8.67 -30.31
C ALA A 126 -10.11 10.08 -29.80
N THR A 127 -11.04 10.99 -30.06
CA THR A 127 -10.90 12.41 -29.71
C THR A 127 -12.23 12.97 -29.25
N ILE A 128 -12.23 13.62 -28.09
CA ILE A 128 -13.30 14.54 -27.69
C ILE A 128 -12.79 15.96 -27.89
N THR A 129 -13.47 16.72 -28.73
CA THR A 129 -13.05 18.08 -29.08
C THR A 129 -13.52 19.11 -28.06
N THR A 130 -12.98 20.32 -28.12
CA THR A 130 -13.50 21.49 -27.38
C THR A 130 -14.92 21.89 -27.78
N GLY A 131 -15.54 21.22 -28.75
CA GLY A 131 -16.97 21.36 -29.06
C GLY A 131 -17.90 20.82 -27.97
N ALA A 132 -17.43 19.86 -27.14
CA ALA A 132 -18.22 19.31 -26.04
C ALA A 132 -18.27 20.29 -24.85
N ARG A 133 -19.48 20.59 -24.36
CA ARG A 133 -19.73 21.58 -23.32
C ARG A 133 -20.56 21.02 -22.17
N ASP A 134 -20.37 21.58 -20.98
CA ASP A 134 -21.23 21.31 -19.84
C ASP A 134 -22.61 21.99 -19.96
N THR A 135 -23.51 21.69 -19.03
CA THR A 135 -24.86 22.29 -18.97
C THR A 135 -24.86 23.80 -18.73
N THR A 136 -23.73 24.37 -18.29
CA THR A 136 -23.53 25.82 -18.12
C THR A 136 -22.90 26.50 -19.34
N GLY A 137 -22.53 25.72 -20.35
CA GLY A 137 -21.95 26.20 -21.61
C GLY A 137 -20.42 26.25 -21.65
N LEU A 138 -19.72 25.82 -20.58
CA LEU A 138 -18.26 25.76 -20.56
C LEU A 138 -17.76 24.55 -21.37
N ALA A 139 -16.82 24.81 -22.28
CA ALA A 139 -16.19 23.78 -23.10
C ALA A 139 -15.06 23.06 -22.35
N LEU A 140 -14.68 21.87 -22.83
CA LEU A 140 -13.38 21.28 -22.49
C LEU A 140 -12.25 22.29 -22.74
N LEU A 141 -11.26 22.30 -21.85
CA LEU A 141 -10.12 23.23 -21.94
C LEU A 141 -9.25 22.98 -23.18
N SER A 142 -9.11 21.73 -23.59
CA SER A 142 -8.40 21.28 -24.78
C SER A 142 -9.06 20.02 -25.34
N ASN A 143 -8.76 19.66 -26.58
CA ASN A 143 -9.15 18.35 -27.11
C ASN A 143 -8.57 17.25 -26.22
N PHE A 144 -9.39 16.29 -25.84
CA PHE A 144 -8.97 15.09 -25.13
C PHE A 144 -8.75 13.98 -26.15
N VAL A 145 -7.51 13.50 -26.28
CA VAL A 145 -7.11 12.53 -27.29
C VAL A 145 -6.54 11.30 -26.59
N TRP A 146 -6.98 10.11 -27.02
CA TRP A 146 -6.40 8.85 -26.56
C TRP A 146 -6.35 7.83 -27.70
N THR A 147 -5.53 6.81 -27.53
CA THR A 147 -5.27 5.80 -28.55
C THR A 147 -5.52 4.39 -28.02
N PHE A 148 -5.79 3.45 -28.92
CA PHE A 148 -5.84 2.02 -28.63
C PHE A 148 -5.59 1.22 -29.93
N SER A 149 -5.11 -0.01 -29.84
CA SER A 149 -4.88 -0.90 -30.98
C SER A 149 -5.90 -2.03 -30.99
N THR A 150 -6.54 -2.26 -32.14
CA THR A 150 -7.49 -3.37 -32.33
C THR A 150 -6.78 -4.73 -32.41
N GLY A 151 -7.50 -5.78 -32.04
CA GLY A 151 -7.06 -7.17 -32.13
C GLY A 151 -7.22 -7.77 -33.54
N LEU A 152 -6.98 -9.08 -33.64
CA LEU A 152 -7.07 -9.84 -34.90
C LEU A 152 -8.46 -10.42 -35.16
N ALA A 153 -9.31 -10.57 -34.13
CA ALA A 153 -10.57 -11.29 -34.21
C ALA A 153 -11.68 -10.62 -33.36
N PRO A 154 -12.97 -10.90 -33.66
CA PRO A 154 -14.09 -10.54 -32.80
C PRO A 154 -13.98 -11.25 -31.45
N ASP A 155 -14.44 -10.58 -30.39
CA ASP A 155 -14.59 -11.17 -29.07
C ASP A 155 -15.99 -11.75 -28.88
N THR A 156 -16.02 -13.01 -28.45
CA THR A 156 -17.23 -13.81 -28.18
C THR A 156 -17.20 -14.40 -26.77
N THR A 157 -16.15 -14.08 -26.00
CA THR A 157 -15.99 -14.46 -24.60
C THR A 157 -16.94 -13.63 -23.77
N ARG A 158 -17.56 -14.21 -22.74
CA ARG A 158 -18.46 -13.46 -21.85
C ARG A 158 -17.72 -13.01 -20.60
N PRO A 159 -18.04 -11.82 -20.07
CA PRO A 159 -17.47 -11.37 -18.82
C PRO A 159 -17.98 -12.22 -17.65
N ARG A 160 -17.13 -12.40 -16.64
CA ARG A 160 -17.38 -13.21 -15.44
C ARG A 160 -16.97 -12.44 -14.21
N VAL A 161 -17.65 -12.65 -13.08
CA VAL A 161 -17.16 -12.15 -11.79
C VAL A 161 -16.07 -13.10 -11.28
N THR A 162 -14.88 -12.56 -11.06
CA THR A 162 -13.69 -13.28 -10.59
C THR A 162 -13.44 -13.11 -9.10
N MET A 163 -13.91 -12.00 -8.50
CA MET A 163 -13.77 -11.71 -7.08
C MET A 163 -14.94 -10.86 -6.59
N THR A 164 -15.39 -11.08 -5.35
CA THR A 164 -16.36 -10.23 -4.66
C THR A 164 -15.83 -9.77 -3.31
N VAL A 165 -16.33 -8.63 -2.83
CA VAL A 165 -16.24 -8.21 -1.43
C VAL A 165 -17.68 -7.97 -0.94
N PRO A 166 -18.12 -8.58 0.17
CA PRO A 166 -17.44 -9.64 0.93
C PRO A 166 -17.10 -10.86 0.06
N ALA A 167 -15.99 -11.54 0.39
CA ALA A 167 -15.56 -12.72 -0.35
C ALA A 167 -16.46 -13.91 -0.04
N THR A 168 -16.82 -14.67 -1.07
CA THR A 168 -17.61 -15.90 -0.95
C THR A 168 -16.68 -17.09 -0.67
N ALA A 169 -16.16 -17.18 0.55
CA ALA A 169 -15.20 -18.22 0.94
C ALA A 169 -15.86 -19.52 1.45
N VAL A 170 -17.17 -19.50 1.68
CA VAL A 170 -17.95 -20.62 2.23
C VAL A 170 -19.24 -20.83 1.43
N SER A 171 -19.79 -22.04 1.46
CA SER A 171 -21.12 -22.30 0.93
C SER A 171 -22.18 -21.62 1.80
N GLY A 172 -22.93 -20.68 1.23
CA GLY A 172 -23.93 -19.89 1.95
C GLY A 172 -23.48 -18.43 2.19
N PRO A 173 -24.19 -17.67 3.02
CA PRO A 173 -23.85 -16.28 3.27
C PRO A 173 -22.55 -16.17 4.08
N THR A 174 -21.63 -15.30 3.65
CA THR A 174 -20.44 -14.95 4.43
C THR A 174 -20.84 -14.31 5.77
N PRO A 175 -20.52 -14.92 6.93
CA PRO A 175 -20.98 -14.43 8.24
C PRO A 175 -20.14 -13.25 8.74
N ASP A 176 -20.65 -12.59 9.79
CA ASP A 176 -19.94 -11.58 10.60
C ASP A 176 -19.33 -10.41 9.82
N VAL A 177 -20.01 -10.01 8.74
CA VAL A 177 -19.55 -8.90 7.91
C VAL A 177 -19.83 -7.55 8.60
N PRO A 178 -18.86 -6.61 8.66
CA PRO A 178 -19.11 -5.28 9.23
C PRO A 178 -20.25 -4.54 8.52
N THR A 179 -21.05 -3.77 9.27
CA THR A 179 -22.18 -3.00 8.71
C THR A 179 -21.75 -1.86 7.78
N ASN A 180 -20.46 -1.50 7.78
CA ASN A 180 -19.83 -0.54 6.86
C ASN A 180 -18.98 -1.23 5.76
N THR A 181 -19.19 -2.52 5.49
CA THR A 181 -18.42 -3.24 4.48
C THR A 181 -18.51 -2.58 3.10
N ALA A 182 -17.40 -2.61 2.36
CA ALA A 182 -17.45 -2.35 0.92
C ALA A 182 -18.17 -3.50 0.21
N ILE A 183 -18.96 -3.18 -0.82
CA ILE A 183 -19.63 -4.17 -1.68
C ILE A 183 -19.08 -4.03 -3.10
N THR A 184 -18.27 -4.98 -3.55
CA THR A 184 -17.58 -4.89 -4.85
C THR A 184 -17.61 -6.19 -5.64
N ALA A 185 -17.53 -6.10 -6.97
CA ALA A 185 -17.36 -7.23 -7.89
C ALA A 185 -16.28 -6.91 -8.94
N VAL A 186 -15.33 -7.83 -9.17
CA VAL A 186 -14.25 -7.71 -10.17
C VAL A 186 -14.55 -8.61 -11.36
N PHE A 187 -14.51 -8.07 -12.58
CA PHE A 187 -14.79 -8.83 -13.82
C PHE A 187 -13.53 -9.41 -14.48
N SER A 188 -13.68 -10.50 -15.23
CA SER A 188 -12.61 -11.17 -15.99
C SER A 188 -12.04 -10.31 -17.11
N GLU A 189 -12.84 -9.39 -17.63
CA GLU A 189 -12.54 -8.49 -18.73
C GLU A 189 -13.25 -7.14 -18.54
N GLU A 190 -12.95 -6.16 -19.38
CA GLU A 190 -13.61 -4.85 -19.32
C GLU A 190 -15.08 -4.97 -19.70
N VAL A 191 -15.95 -4.43 -18.84
CA VAL A 191 -17.39 -4.36 -19.11
C VAL A 191 -17.78 -2.96 -19.58
N ALA A 192 -18.83 -2.88 -20.39
CA ALA A 192 -19.38 -1.63 -20.88
C ALA A 192 -19.84 -0.77 -19.68
N PRO A 193 -19.21 0.37 -19.37
CA PRO A 193 -19.49 1.12 -18.14
C PRO A 193 -20.96 1.57 -18.03
N ALA A 194 -21.60 1.87 -19.16
CA ALA A 194 -23.01 2.25 -19.22
C ALA A 194 -23.97 1.12 -18.78
N THR A 195 -23.52 -0.14 -18.82
CA THR A 195 -24.32 -1.29 -18.36
C THR A 195 -24.22 -1.52 -16.86
N ILE A 196 -23.32 -0.82 -16.16
CA ILE A 196 -23.17 -0.85 -14.70
C ILE A 196 -24.00 0.27 -14.08
N SER A 197 -25.09 -0.10 -13.41
CA SER A 197 -26.02 0.84 -12.78
C SER A 197 -26.71 0.21 -11.58
N ALA A 198 -27.55 0.98 -10.88
CA ALA A 198 -28.41 0.45 -9.82
C ALA A 198 -29.40 -0.64 -10.32
N ALA A 199 -29.66 -0.73 -11.62
CA ALA A 199 -30.52 -1.76 -12.20
C ALA A 199 -29.78 -3.08 -12.51
N SER A 200 -28.45 -3.07 -12.51
CA SER A 200 -27.63 -4.24 -12.85
C SER A 200 -26.69 -4.69 -11.73
N PHE A 201 -26.42 -3.82 -10.75
CA PHE A 201 -25.78 -4.15 -9.49
C PHE A 201 -26.79 -3.89 -8.37
N ILE A 202 -27.50 -4.94 -7.98
CA ILE A 202 -28.64 -4.87 -7.06
C ILE A 202 -28.24 -5.46 -5.71
N VAL A 203 -28.56 -4.75 -4.63
CA VAL A 203 -28.41 -5.24 -3.25
C VAL A 203 -29.79 -5.30 -2.60
N THR A 204 -30.20 -6.47 -2.11
CA THR A 204 -31.49 -6.70 -1.45
C THR A 204 -31.31 -7.42 -0.13
N CYS A 205 -32.37 -7.45 0.67
CA CYS A 205 -32.49 -8.21 1.91
C CYS A 205 -33.95 -8.65 2.07
N ALA A 206 -34.19 -9.71 2.84
CA ALA A 206 -35.54 -10.15 3.16
C ALA A 206 -36.17 -9.27 4.26
N ALA A 207 -37.50 -9.13 4.23
CA ALA A 207 -38.23 -8.44 5.29
C ALA A 207 -37.88 -9.03 6.68
N PRO A 208 -37.72 -8.21 7.74
CA PRO A 208 -38.15 -6.80 7.86
C PRO A 208 -37.16 -5.76 7.32
N CYS A 209 -36.03 -6.16 6.74
CA CYS A 209 -35.06 -5.22 6.18
C CYS A 209 -35.61 -4.55 4.90
N VAL A 210 -35.28 -3.28 4.73
CA VAL A 210 -35.53 -2.53 3.49
C VAL A 210 -34.25 -2.58 2.65
N ALA A 211 -34.38 -2.90 1.36
CA ALA A 211 -33.24 -2.97 0.45
C ALA A 211 -32.42 -1.66 0.51
N PRO A 212 -31.10 -1.75 0.71
CA PRO A 212 -30.27 -0.58 0.95
C PRO A 212 -30.17 0.28 -0.31
N ALA A 213 -30.41 1.58 -0.16
CA ALA A 213 -30.10 2.55 -1.20
C ALA A 213 -28.58 2.80 -1.25
N GLY A 214 -28.06 3.14 -2.43
CA GLY A 214 -26.64 3.41 -2.60
C GLY A 214 -26.28 3.86 -4.01
N THR A 215 -25.02 4.23 -4.19
CA THR A 215 -24.47 4.60 -5.50
C THR A 215 -23.64 3.47 -6.08
N VAL A 216 -23.85 3.16 -7.35
CA VAL A 216 -23.05 2.19 -8.11
C VAL A 216 -22.04 2.95 -8.96
N SER A 217 -20.79 2.49 -8.94
CA SER A 217 -19.71 3.00 -9.79
C SER A 217 -18.93 1.85 -10.42
N TYR A 218 -18.27 2.12 -11.55
CA TYR A 218 -17.37 1.17 -12.21
C TYR A 218 -16.01 1.81 -12.46
N ALA A 219 -14.95 1.14 -12.01
CA ALA A 219 -13.58 1.53 -12.27
C ALA A 219 -13.04 0.75 -13.48
N VAL A 220 -12.95 1.45 -14.62
CA VAL A 220 -12.33 0.95 -15.86
C VAL A 220 -10.86 0.64 -15.60
N GLY A 221 -10.34 -0.45 -16.18
CA GLY A 221 -8.96 -0.91 -15.99
C GLY A 221 -8.80 -1.86 -14.79
N SER A 222 -9.33 -1.51 -13.62
CA SER A 222 -9.39 -2.44 -12.48
C SER A 222 -10.58 -3.40 -12.55
N ARG A 223 -11.45 -3.24 -13.55
CA ARG A 223 -12.63 -4.06 -13.83
C ARG A 223 -13.53 -4.21 -12.60
N THR A 224 -13.58 -3.19 -11.74
CA THR A 224 -14.22 -3.29 -10.43
C THR A 224 -15.49 -2.46 -10.40
N ALA A 225 -16.65 -3.11 -10.23
CA ALA A 225 -17.88 -2.42 -9.87
C ALA A 225 -18.00 -2.32 -8.34
N THR A 226 -18.38 -1.14 -7.85
CA THR A 226 -18.51 -0.84 -6.43
C THR A 226 -19.90 -0.28 -6.14
N PHE A 227 -20.59 -0.88 -5.17
CA PHE A 227 -21.79 -0.32 -4.56
C PHE A 227 -21.42 0.29 -3.22
N ILE A 228 -21.73 1.58 -3.05
CA ILE A 228 -21.54 2.32 -1.79
C ILE A 228 -22.92 2.52 -1.16
N PRO A 229 -23.24 1.85 -0.03
CA PRO A 229 -24.48 2.09 0.69
C PRO A 229 -24.59 3.56 1.15
N ALA A 230 -25.78 4.16 1.00
CA ALA A 230 -26.03 5.53 1.46
C ALA A 230 -26.11 5.65 2.99
N ALA A 231 -26.30 4.53 3.68
CA ALA A 231 -26.31 4.41 5.14
C ALA A 231 -25.67 3.08 5.54
N LEU A 232 -25.29 2.96 6.82
CA LEU A 232 -24.82 1.70 7.37
C LEU A 232 -25.87 0.60 7.17
N LEU A 233 -25.39 -0.61 6.87
CA LEU A 233 -26.25 -1.78 6.74
C LEU A 233 -26.83 -2.18 8.12
N ALA A 234 -28.01 -2.76 8.13
CA ALA A 234 -28.63 -3.27 9.35
C ALA A 234 -27.80 -4.44 9.92
N THR A 235 -27.67 -4.52 11.24
CA THR A 235 -26.96 -5.62 11.93
C THR A 235 -27.72 -6.93 11.81
N ASN A 236 -27.02 -8.06 11.93
CA ASN A 236 -27.61 -9.42 11.89
C ASN A 236 -28.56 -9.64 10.69
N THR A 237 -28.23 -9.04 9.55
CA THR A 237 -29.09 -9.01 8.37
C THR A 237 -28.38 -9.64 7.20
N THR A 238 -29.05 -10.60 6.56
CA THR A 238 -28.54 -11.25 5.35
C THR A 238 -28.90 -10.40 4.13
N TYR A 239 -27.87 -9.98 3.41
CA TYR A 239 -27.97 -9.28 2.14
C TYR A 239 -27.66 -10.22 0.97
N THR A 240 -28.39 -10.04 -0.11
CA THR A 240 -28.19 -10.71 -1.39
C THR A 240 -27.75 -9.67 -2.41
N VAL A 241 -26.59 -9.91 -3.03
CA VAL A 241 -26.11 -9.07 -4.13
C VAL A 241 -26.28 -9.83 -5.44
N THR A 242 -26.87 -9.14 -6.42
CA THR A 242 -27.13 -9.68 -7.76
C THR A 242 -26.50 -8.79 -8.81
N ILE A 243 -25.58 -9.36 -9.57
CA ILE A 243 -25.01 -8.78 -10.79
C ILE A 243 -25.75 -9.41 -11.97
N THR A 244 -26.51 -8.61 -12.70
CA THR A 244 -27.44 -9.14 -13.70
C THR A 244 -26.78 -9.38 -15.05
N THR A 245 -27.41 -10.19 -15.89
CA THR A 245 -27.05 -10.39 -17.31
C THR A 245 -27.16 -9.13 -18.17
N ALA A 246 -27.70 -8.03 -17.64
CA ALA A 246 -27.72 -6.74 -18.33
C ALA A 246 -26.31 -6.14 -18.49
N ILE A 247 -25.35 -6.58 -17.67
CA ILE A 247 -23.95 -6.21 -17.83
C ILE A 247 -23.37 -6.95 -19.03
N THR A 248 -22.81 -6.19 -19.97
CA THR A 248 -22.12 -6.73 -21.14
C THR A 248 -20.65 -6.32 -21.13
N ASP A 249 -19.81 -7.10 -21.79
CA ASP A 249 -18.48 -6.63 -22.18
C ASP A 249 -18.56 -5.52 -23.23
N LEU A 250 -17.40 -5.03 -23.64
CA LEU A 250 -17.28 -4.05 -24.72
C LEU A 250 -17.72 -4.58 -26.08
N ALA A 251 -17.65 -5.90 -26.33
CA ALA A 251 -18.10 -6.58 -27.54
C ALA A 251 -19.62 -6.87 -27.55
N GLY A 252 -20.32 -6.60 -26.45
CA GLY A 252 -21.76 -6.84 -26.27
C GLY A 252 -22.12 -8.23 -25.74
N ASN A 253 -21.17 -9.07 -25.33
CA ASN A 253 -21.51 -10.36 -24.74
C ASN A 253 -21.99 -10.19 -23.29
N GLN A 254 -23.11 -10.83 -22.97
CA GLN A 254 -23.75 -10.74 -21.65
C GLN A 254 -23.00 -11.53 -20.57
N LEU A 255 -23.06 -11.07 -19.32
CA LEU A 255 -22.44 -11.72 -18.16
C LEU A 255 -22.72 -13.23 -18.09
N ALA A 256 -21.65 -14.02 -17.97
CA ALA A 256 -21.71 -15.42 -17.60
C ALA A 256 -21.45 -15.55 -16.10
N GLY A 257 -22.51 -15.41 -15.30
CA GLY A 257 -22.47 -15.49 -13.85
C GLY A 257 -22.34 -16.91 -13.29
N ASN A 258 -22.87 -17.11 -12.08
CA ASN A 258 -22.75 -18.37 -11.33
C ASN A 258 -24.08 -19.14 -11.23
N GLN A 259 -25.13 -18.70 -11.93
CA GLN A 259 -26.46 -19.32 -11.86
C GLN A 259 -26.76 -20.29 -13.02
N ALA A 260 -25.89 -20.35 -14.04
CA ALA A 260 -26.02 -21.33 -15.14
C ALA A 260 -24.67 -21.97 -15.48
N PRO A 261 -24.67 -23.17 -16.10
CA PRO A 261 -23.46 -23.77 -16.63
C PRO A 261 -22.77 -22.86 -17.63
N LEU A 262 -21.45 -22.80 -17.53
CA LEU A 262 -20.64 -22.00 -18.43
C LEU A 262 -20.68 -22.56 -19.85
N PRO A 263 -20.74 -21.72 -20.90
CA PRO A 263 -20.63 -20.26 -20.91
C PRO A 263 -21.99 -19.52 -21.01
N ALA A 264 -23.10 -20.10 -20.56
CA ALA A 264 -24.42 -19.48 -20.73
C ALA A 264 -24.55 -18.13 -20.00
N PRO A 265 -25.30 -17.15 -20.56
CA PRO A 265 -25.59 -15.91 -19.86
C PRO A 265 -26.37 -16.21 -18.58
N SER A 266 -25.90 -15.70 -17.45
CA SER A 266 -26.59 -15.83 -16.17
C SER A 266 -26.18 -14.75 -15.19
N ASN A 267 -27.04 -14.48 -14.21
CA ASN A 267 -26.72 -13.55 -13.14
C ASN A 267 -25.58 -14.12 -12.28
N TYR A 268 -24.81 -13.26 -11.64
CA TYR A 268 -23.92 -13.64 -10.56
C TYR A 268 -24.53 -13.21 -9.23
N VAL A 269 -24.80 -14.18 -8.36
CA VAL A 269 -25.48 -13.96 -7.08
C VAL A 269 -24.57 -14.41 -5.95
N TRP A 270 -24.42 -13.56 -4.93
CA TRP A 270 -23.82 -13.96 -3.65
C TRP A 270 -24.55 -13.34 -2.48
N THR A 271 -24.33 -13.90 -1.29
CA THR A 271 -24.97 -13.47 -0.05
C THR A 271 -23.94 -13.26 1.05
N PHE A 272 -24.26 -12.37 1.99
CA PHE A 272 -23.49 -12.16 3.21
C PHE A 272 -24.40 -11.74 4.36
N THR A 273 -23.99 -11.99 5.60
CA THR A 273 -24.73 -11.64 6.81
C THR A 273 -23.90 -10.67 7.66
N THR A 274 -24.49 -9.53 8.00
CA THR A 274 -23.81 -8.55 8.86
C THR A 274 -23.68 -9.03 10.30
N ALA A 275 -22.62 -8.63 10.98
CA ALA A 275 -22.41 -8.94 12.38
C ALA A 275 -23.58 -8.44 13.26
N GLY A 276 -23.90 -9.19 14.32
CA GLY A 276 -24.91 -8.80 15.30
C GLY A 276 -24.45 -7.60 16.16
N PRO A 277 -25.38 -6.92 16.84
CA PRO A 277 -25.01 -5.92 17.83
C PRO A 277 -24.16 -6.57 18.91
N VAL A 278 -22.94 -6.07 19.11
CA VAL A 278 -22.08 -6.52 20.20
C VAL A 278 -22.80 -6.20 21.51
N ALA A 279 -23.11 -7.23 22.31
CA ALA A 279 -23.76 -7.03 23.60
C ALA A 279 -22.85 -6.13 24.46
N PRO A 280 -23.40 -5.08 25.12
CA PRO A 280 -22.65 -4.39 26.14
C PRO A 280 -22.18 -5.41 27.17
N PRO A 281 -20.95 -5.29 27.70
CA PRO A 281 -20.44 -6.24 28.68
C PRO A 281 -21.42 -6.35 29.86
N VAL A 282 -21.75 -7.58 30.23
CA VAL A 282 -22.67 -7.87 31.35
C VAL A 282 -22.13 -7.22 32.63
N PRO A 283 -22.91 -6.40 33.35
CA PRO A 283 -22.49 -5.86 34.64
C PRO A 283 -22.33 -7.01 35.64
N VAL A 284 -21.13 -7.20 36.15
CA VAL A 284 -20.86 -8.09 37.29
C VAL A 284 -21.38 -7.37 38.57
N PRO A 285 -22.13 -8.03 39.46
CA PRO A 285 -22.70 -7.37 40.63
C PRO A 285 -21.61 -6.86 41.59
N PRO A 286 -21.83 -5.72 42.26
CA PRO A 286 -20.82 -5.04 43.06
C PRO A 286 -20.61 -5.72 44.41
N VAL A 287 -19.34 -5.97 44.77
CA VAL A 287 -18.90 -6.16 46.16
C VAL A 287 -18.76 -4.76 46.79
N PRO A 288 -19.21 -4.52 48.04
CA PRO A 288 -19.24 -3.17 48.59
C PRO A 288 -17.83 -2.63 48.87
N VAL A 289 -17.53 -1.43 48.36
CA VAL A 289 -16.41 -0.60 48.81
C VAL A 289 -16.95 0.81 49.11
N PRO A 290 -16.51 1.49 50.20
CA PRO A 290 -17.09 2.74 50.73
C PRO A 290 -16.82 3.99 49.85
N PRO A 291 -17.36 5.18 50.21
CA PRO A 291 -17.72 6.23 49.26
C PRO A 291 -16.54 7.00 48.65
N VAL A 292 -16.77 7.42 47.41
CA VAL A 292 -15.88 8.17 46.53
C VAL A 292 -16.07 9.69 46.69
N PRO A 293 -14.98 10.45 46.80
CA PRO A 293 -14.84 11.78 46.20
C PRO A 293 -13.74 11.79 45.13
N PRO A 294 -13.58 12.91 44.39
CA PRO A 294 -13.90 13.13 42.98
C PRO A 294 -13.04 12.37 41.93
N VAL A 295 -13.55 12.40 40.70
CA VAL A 295 -13.19 11.62 39.50
C VAL A 295 -11.68 11.64 39.13
N PRO A 296 -11.04 10.45 38.94
CA PRO A 296 -9.72 10.31 38.32
C PRO A 296 -9.76 10.12 36.79
N PRO A 297 -8.62 10.23 36.09
CA PRO A 297 -8.48 10.40 34.64
C PRO A 297 -8.75 9.15 33.79
N VAL A 298 -8.90 9.39 32.49
CA VAL A 298 -9.01 8.43 31.36
C VAL A 298 -8.01 7.26 31.50
N PRO A 299 -8.39 6.00 31.16
CA PRO A 299 -7.53 4.84 31.36
C PRO A 299 -6.23 4.94 30.55
N PRO A 300 -5.07 4.55 31.11
CA PRO A 300 -3.79 4.59 30.42
C PRO A 300 -3.73 3.55 29.30
N VAL A 301 -2.98 3.88 28.24
CA VAL A 301 -2.44 2.91 27.28
C VAL A 301 -1.81 1.77 28.08
N SER A 302 -2.15 0.51 27.80
CA SER A 302 -1.57 -0.64 28.52
C SER A 302 -0.05 -0.54 28.48
N THR A 303 0.56 -0.25 29.63
CA THR A 303 2.01 -0.14 29.77
C THR A 303 2.68 -1.52 29.89
N ASN A 304 1.88 -2.58 30.02
CA ASN A 304 2.30 -3.95 30.29
C ASN A 304 2.94 -4.64 29.08
N VAL A 305 3.98 -5.43 29.37
CA VAL A 305 4.67 -6.28 28.39
C VAL A 305 3.70 -7.34 27.80
N SER A 306 3.88 -7.69 26.53
CA SER A 306 3.17 -8.81 25.89
C SER A 306 4.08 -9.65 24.97
N VAL A 307 3.65 -10.88 24.65
CA VAL A 307 4.35 -11.73 23.68
C VAL A 307 4.00 -11.30 22.25
N LEU A 308 5.02 -11.07 21.44
CA LEU A 308 4.93 -10.66 20.03
C LEU A 308 4.98 -11.84 19.06
N SER A 309 5.84 -12.83 19.34
CA SER A 309 5.98 -14.03 18.49
C SER A 309 6.65 -15.18 19.23
N THR A 310 6.47 -16.41 18.73
CA THR A 310 7.13 -17.62 19.25
C THR A 310 7.86 -18.36 18.12
N ASN A 311 8.94 -19.04 18.47
CA ASN A 311 9.64 -19.98 17.60
C ASN A 311 10.02 -21.22 18.42
N PRO A 312 9.44 -22.41 18.18
CA PRO A 312 8.47 -22.71 17.11
C PRO A 312 7.19 -21.87 17.20
N SER A 313 6.53 -21.64 16.07
CA SER A 313 5.22 -20.98 16.06
C SER A 313 4.21 -21.80 16.84
N SER A 314 3.23 -21.15 17.46
CA SER A 314 2.15 -21.87 18.16
C SER A 314 1.49 -22.91 17.24
N GLY A 315 1.40 -24.15 17.71
CA GLY A 315 0.86 -25.30 16.96
C GLY A 315 1.81 -25.91 15.92
N ALA A 316 3.09 -25.51 15.87
CA ALA A 316 4.05 -26.06 14.90
C ALA A 316 4.21 -27.57 15.07
N THR A 317 4.15 -28.33 13.97
CA THR A 317 4.20 -29.80 14.00
C THR A 317 5.52 -30.40 13.53
N ASN A 318 6.43 -29.60 12.95
CA ASN A 318 7.71 -30.05 12.38
C ASN A 318 8.92 -29.60 13.20
N VAL A 319 8.84 -29.69 14.53
CA VAL A 319 9.92 -29.22 15.42
C VAL A 319 10.95 -30.33 15.60
N CYS A 320 12.24 -30.05 15.33
CA CYS A 320 13.28 -31.06 15.53
C CYS A 320 13.49 -31.35 17.04
N PRO A 321 13.83 -32.59 17.43
CA PRO A 321 14.08 -33.00 18.82
C PRO A 321 15.06 -32.14 19.64
N ASN A 322 15.99 -31.45 19.00
CA ASN A 322 16.99 -30.59 19.63
C ASN A 322 16.67 -29.09 19.54
N ALA A 323 15.45 -28.72 19.12
CA ALA A 323 15.09 -27.32 18.95
C ALA A 323 15.13 -26.57 20.28
N SER A 324 15.68 -25.35 20.26
CA SER A 324 15.48 -24.35 21.31
C SER A 324 14.18 -23.58 21.06
N ILE A 325 13.50 -23.18 22.12
CA ILE A 325 12.18 -22.56 22.09
C ILE A 325 12.37 -21.09 22.46
N SER A 326 11.97 -20.17 21.59
CA SER A 326 12.17 -18.73 21.78
C SER A 326 10.86 -17.96 21.73
N VAL A 327 10.78 -16.87 22.48
CA VAL A 327 9.64 -15.96 22.53
C VAL A 327 10.14 -14.52 22.43
N SER A 328 9.55 -13.74 21.54
CA SER A 328 9.83 -12.31 21.40
C SER A 328 8.76 -11.50 22.11
N PHE A 329 9.15 -10.38 22.74
CA PHE A 329 8.28 -9.53 23.53
C PHE A 329 8.05 -8.18 22.86
N ASN A 330 6.81 -7.71 22.89
CA ASN A 330 6.49 -6.30 22.74
C ASN A 330 6.67 -5.62 24.09
N VAL A 331 7.50 -4.58 24.14
CA VAL A 331 7.86 -3.85 25.37
C VAL A 331 7.48 -2.38 25.18
N PRO A 332 6.26 -1.97 25.60
CA PRO A 332 5.73 -0.62 25.34
C PRO A 332 6.56 0.51 25.94
N SER A 333 7.33 0.25 27.01
CA SER A 333 8.25 1.22 27.60
C SER A 333 9.44 1.58 26.71
N GLY A 334 9.69 0.82 25.64
CA GLY A 334 10.88 0.98 24.81
C GLY A 334 12.17 0.45 25.46
N LEU A 335 12.13 0.06 26.74
CA LEU A 335 13.25 -0.54 27.45
C LEU A 335 13.40 -2.03 27.12
N ARG A 336 14.34 -2.68 27.82
CA ARG A 336 14.61 -4.11 27.74
C ARG A 336 13.79 -4.85 28.79
N MET A 337 13.50 -6.12 28.54
CA MET A 337 12.99 -7.03 29.55
C MET A 337 14.02 -7.20 30.68
N ASP A 338 13.55 -7.39 31.93
CA ASP A 338 14.39 -7.64 33.09
C ASP A 338 14.95 -9.07 33.02
N PRO A 339 16.26 -9.27 32.76
CA PRO A 339 16.85 -10.60 32.61
C PRO A 339 16.67 -11.47 33.86
N SER A 340 16.58 -10.86 35.05
CA SER A 340 16.39 -11.59 36.31
C SER A 340 15.04 -12.30 36.40
N THR A 341 14.06 -11.88 35.60
CA THR A 341 12.74 -12.50 35.54
C THR A 341 12.63 -13.68 34.59
N PHE A 342 13.71 -14.06 33.88
CA PHE A 342 13.73 -15.24 33.01
C PHE A 342 14.42 -16.41 33.68
N THR A 343 13.61 -17.33 34.20
CA THR A 343 14.05 -18.54 34.89
C THR A 343 13.25 -19.73 34.36
N ALA A 344 13.64 -20.95 34.72
CA ALA A 344 12.85 -22.15 34.40
C ALA A 344 11.44 -22.14 35.02
N ALA A 345 11.16 -21.27 36.00
CA ALA A 345 9.82 -21.11 36.60
C ALA A 345 8.93 -20.13 35.81
N THR A 346 9.53 -19.14 35.14
CA THR A 346 8.80 -18.08 34.41
C THR A 346 8.79 -18.31 32.91
N PHE A 347 9.66 -19.15 32.37
CA PHE A 347 9.58 -19.70 31.03
C PHE A 347 9.80 -21.22 31.12
N ALA A 348 8.70 -21.96 31.14
CA ALA A 348 8.69 -23.40 31.35
C ALA A 348 8.18 -24.14 30.11
N VAL A 349 8.74 -25.32 29.83
CA VAL A 349 8.22 -26.26 28.83
C VAL A 349 7.83 -27.56 29.52
N ILE A 350 6.62 -28.05 29.27
CA ILE A 350 6.05 -29.24 29.89
C ILE A 350 5.52 -30.20 28.83
N GLY A 351 5.69 -31.51 29.04
CA GLY A 351 5.17 -32.56 28.14
C GLY A 351 5.86 -33.91 28.36
N PRO A 352 5.29 -35.03 27.88
CA PRO A 352 4.03 -35.16 27.12
C PRO A 352 2.76 -35.02 27.98
N ALA A 353 1.62 -34.75 27.33
CA ALA A 353 0.30 -35.05 27.91
C ALA A 353 -0.06 -36.53 27.65
N PRO A 354 -0.74 -37.24 28.58
CA PRO A 354 -1.19 -36.80 29.90
C PRO A 354 -0.13 -37.10 30.97
N GLY A 355 0.39 -36.06 31.61
CA GLY A 355 1.44 -36.19 32.63
C GLY A 355 2.22 -34.91 32.89
N PHE A 356 2.29 -34.01 31.89
CA PHE A 356 2.89 -32.66 31.98
C PHE A 356 4.22 -32.64 32.76
N THR A 357 5.09 -33.61 32.49
CA THR A 357 6.42 -33.66 33.09
C THR A 357 7.21 -32.41 32.67
N PRO A 358 7.78 -31.64 33.62
CA PRO A 358 8.63 -30.51 33.28
C PRO A 358 9.85 -30.95 32.47
N VAL A 359 10.10 -30.28 31.36
CA VAL A 359 11.35 -30.42 30.60
C VAL A 359 12.42 -29.62 31.36
N PRO A 360 13.50 -30.24 31.83
CA PRO A 360 14.59 -29.50 32.46
C PRO A 360 15.23 -28.55 31.44
N ALA A 361 15.45 -27.29 31.81
CA ALA A 361 16.15 -26.32 30.98
C ALA A 361 17.67 -26.48 31.17
N ALA A 362 18.44 -26.58 30.08
CA ALA A 362 19.88 -26.30 30.11
C ALA A 362 20.11 -24.81 30.38
N SER A 363 19.28 -23.96 29.79
CA SER A 363 19.33 -22.52 30.01
C SER A 363 18.01 -21.86 29.65
N VAL A 364 17.70 -20.77 30.36
CA VAL A 364 16.65 -19.81 29.97
C VAL A 364 17.34 -18.45 29.94
N VAL A 365 17.49 -17.87 28.76
CA VAL A 365 18.31 -16.67 28.58
C VAL A 365 17.53 -15.63 27.81
N LEU A 366 17.60 -14.39 28.27
CA LEU A 366 17.15 -13.22 27.52
C LEU A 366 18.31 -12.70 26.66
N ASP A 367 18.03 -12.44 25.39
CA ASP A 367 18.99 -11.87 24.44
C ASP A 367 19.60 -10.57 25.00
N ALA A 368 20.92 -10.55 25.18
CA ALA A 368 21.63 -9.40 25.72
C ALA A 368 21.63 -8.19 24.77
N ALA A 369 21.53 -8.41 23.45
CA ALA A 369 21.65 -7.35 22.45
C ALA A 369 20.37 -6.52 22.29
N THR A 370 19.19 -7.16 22.32
CA THR A 370 17.89 -6.48 22.23
C THR A 370 17.12 -6.45 23.54
N GLY A 371 17.38 -7.40 24.46
CA GLY A 371 16.62 -7.56 25.70
C GLY A 371 15.16 -7.91 25.48
N ARG A 372 14.78 -8.45 24.31
CA ARG A 372 13.38 -8.65 23.91
C ARG A 372 13.07 -10.04 23.37
N VAL A 373 14.05 -10.94 23.31
CA VAL A 373 13.84 -12.35 22.92
C VAL A 373 14.36 -13.24 24.04
N ALA A 374 13.51 -14.06 24.62
CA ALA A 374 13.92 -15.09 25.57
C ALA A 374 13.97 -16.45 24.89
N THR A 375 14.99 -17.25 25.20
CA THR A 375 15.20 -18.58 24.65
C THR A 375 15.33 -19.61 25.78
N PHE A 376 14.50 -20.64 25.72
CA PHE A 376 14.53 -21.86 26.50
C PHE A 376 15.26 -22.95 25.70
N THR A 377 16.37 -23.44 26.24
CA THR A 377 17.12 -24.56 25.67
C THR A 377 16.90 -25.79 26.54
N PRO A 378 16.31 -26.88 26.01
CA PRO A 378 16.14 -28.13 26.75
C PRO A 378 17.48 -28.73 27.19
N ALA A 379 17.56 -29.27 28.41
CA ALA A 379 18.76 -29.98 28.90
C ALA A 379 18.97 -31.34 28.23
N THR A 380 17.89 -31.93 27.73
CA THR A 380 17.87 -33.19 27.01
C THR A 380 17.04 -33.02 25.75
N THR A 381 17.36 -33.78 24.70
CA THR A 381 16.57 -33.80 23.47
C THR A 381 15.10 -34.14 23.77
N LEU A 382 14.20 -33.39 23.15
CA LEU A 382 12.76 -33.60 23.22
C LEU A 382 12.39 -34.88 22.47
N THR A 383 11.38 -35.59 22.96
CA THR A 383 10.94 -36.86 22.40
C THR A 383 10.14 -36.61 21.12
N ALA A 384 10.49 -37.33 20.05
CA ALA A 384 9.75 -37.27 18.79
C ALA A 384 8.31 -37.80 18.94
N GLY A 385 7.39 -37.24 18.16
CA GLY A 385 5.96 -37.55 18.20
C GLY A 385 5.21 -36.95 19.40
N VAL A 386 5.89 -36.18 20.25
CA VAL A 386 5.30 -35.59 21.45
C VAL A 386 4.94 -34.13 21.23
N THR A 387 3.76 -33.76 21.70
CA THR A 387 3.35 -32.36 21.85
C THR A 387 3.75 -31.83 23.22
N TYR A 388 4.50 -30.73 23.21
CA TYR A 388 4.91 -29.97 24.39
C TYR A 388 4.12 -28.67 24.49
N THR A 389 3.95 -28.18 25.72
CA THR A 389 3.36 -26.89 26.05
C THR A 389 4.41 -26.00 26.66
N ALA A 390 4.59 -24.80 26.12
CA ALA A 390 5.46 -23.77 26.67
C ALA A 390 4.62 -22.67 27.34
N THR A 391 5.03 -22.24 28.53
CA THR A 391 4.32 -21.26 29.36
C THR A 391 5.28 -20.16 29.79
N ILE A 392 4.90 -18.91 29.53
CA ILE A 392 5.59 -17.71 29.99
C ILE A 392 4.70 -17.09 31.06
N LYS A 393 5.23 -16.93 32.28
CA LYS A 393 4.45 -16.46 33.42
C LYS A 393 4.16 -14.96 33.33
N GLY A 394 2.90 -14.60 33.48
CA GLY A 394 2.46 -13.22 33.74
C GLY A 394 2.11 -13.02 35.22
N GLY A 395 1.49 -11.89 35.53
CA GLY A 395 1.16 -11.49 36.90
C GLY A 395 2.34 -10.88 37.67
N SER A 396 2.18 -10.73 38.98
CA SER A 396 3.15 -10.05 39.86
C SER A 396 4.48 -10.80 40.03
N THR A 397 4.52 -12.08 39.71
CA THR A 397 5.71 -12.94 39.75
C THR A 397 6.20 -13.33 38.34
N GLY A 398 5.58 -12.77 37.30
CA GLY A 398 5.86 -13.06 35.91
C GLY A 398 7.00 -12.23 35.31
N VAL A 399 7.20 -12.36 34.00
CA VAL A 399 8.20 -11.59 33.26
C VAL A 399 7.83 -10.10 33.23
N ARG A 400 8.83 -9.23 33.33
CA ARG A 400 8.64 -7.78 33.34
C ARG A 400 9.74 -7.03 32.61
N ASP A 401 9.54 -5.75 32.35
CA ASP A 401 10.56 -4.87 31.81
C ASP A 401 11.40 -4.15 32.89
N LEU A 402 12.46 -3.46 32.45
CA LEU A 402 13.33 -2.66 33.31
C LEU A 402 12.78 -1.24 33.57
N ALA A 403 11.50 -0.97 33.29
CA ALA A 403 10.91 0.33 33.61
C ALA A 403 10.83 0.54 35.13
N SER A 404 10.69 1.80 35.56
CA SER A 404 10.46 2.14 36.96
C SER A 404 9.23 3.04 37.07
N PRO A 405 8.06 2.52 37.51
CA PRO A 405 7.83 1.15 37.97
C PRO A 405 7.86 0.12 36.82
N ALA A 406 8.24 -1.12 37.14
CA ALA A 406 8.36 -2.20 36.15
C ALA A 406 6.99 -2.61 35.61
N ASN A 407 6.91 -2.81 34.30
CA ASN A 407 5.71 -3.27 33.63
C ASN A 407 5.75 -4.79 33.48
N ASN A 408 4.87 -5.49 34.21
CA ASN A 408 4.77 -6.94 34.16
C ASN A 408 3.89 -7.39 32.98
N MET A 409 4.13 -8.58 32.43
CA MET A 409 3.13 -9.24 31.58
C MET A 409 1.90 -9.60 32.43
N LEU A 410 0.69 -9.29 31.99
CA LEU A 410 -0.51 -9.35 32.86
C LEU A 410 -1.01 -10.76 33.17
N SER A 411 -0.94 -11.67 32.20
CA SER A 411 -1.43 -13.05 32.31
C SER A 411 -0.42 -14.01 31.70
N ASP A 412 -0.46 -15.27 32.14
CA ASP A 412 0.36 -16.33 31.54
C ASP A 412 0.09 -16.43 30.03
N PHE A 413 1.16 -16.58 29.25
CA PHE A 413 1.08 -16.85 27.82
C PHE A 413 1.47 -18.32 27.58
N VAL A 414 0.59 -19.06 26.92
CA VAL A 414 0.73 -20.51 26.72
C VAL A 414 0.64 -20.84 25.24
N PHE A 415 1.56 -21.66 24.73
CA PHE A 415 1.51 -22.18 23.38
C PHE A 415 2.00 -23.62 23.31
N THR A 416 1.69 -24.33 22.24
CA THR A 416 2.08 -25.74 22.05
C THR A 416 2.90 -25.93 20.79
N PHE A 417 3.66 -27.03 20.73
CA PHE A 417 4.35 -27.47 19.52
C PHE A 417 4.57 -28.99 19.56
N THR A 418 4.61 -29.64 18.41
CA THR A 418 4.83 -31.09 18.25
C THR A 418 6.18 -31.35 17.61
N VAL A 419 6.92 -32.27 18.22
CA VAL A 419 8.24 -32.69 17.74
C VAL A 419 8.07 -33.80 16.70
N THR A 420 8.67 -33.66 15.52
CA THR A 420 8.61 -34.69 14.46
C THR A 420 9.68 -35.76 14.60
N ASN A 421 9.44 -36.89 13.92
CA ASN A 421 10.39 -38.00 13.84
C ASN A 421 11.73 -37.54 13.25
N ALA A 422 12.81 -37.97 13.90
CA ALA A 422 14.19 -37.57 13.59
C ALA A 422 14.61 -37.82 12.13
N GLY A 423 13.92 -38.73 11.40
CA GLY A 423 14.21 -39.06 10.02
C GLY A 423 13.88 -38.00 8.96
N ALA A 424 13.14 -36.94 9.29
CA ALA A 424 12.85 -35.82 8.38
C ALA A 424 13.74 -34.58 8.63
N CYS A 425 14.49 -34.55 9.72
CA CYS A 425 15.55 -33.56 9.95
C CYS A 425 16.86 -34.22 9.51
N SER A 426 17.46 -33.82 8.39
CA SER A 426 18.84 -34.24 8.06
C SER A 426 19.81 -33.53 9.01
N VAL A 427 19.94 -34.06 10.23
CA VAL A 427 20.93 -33.61 11.20
C VAL A 427 21.66 -34.84 11.75
N PRO A 428 23.01 -34.84 11.74
CA PRO A 428 23.82 -35.87 12.39
C PRO A 428 23.61 -35.89 13.93
N PRO A 429 24.16 -36.89 14.65
CA PRO A 429 23.81 -37.23 16.03
C PRO A 429 24.10 -36.12 17.08
N PRO A 430 23.53 -36.22 18.30
CA PRO A 430 23.70 -35.23 19.35
C PRO A 430 25.13 -35.25 19.89
N GLY A 431 25.83 -34.12 19.76
CA GLY A 431 27.19 -33.95 20.29
C GLY A 431 28.08 -32.90 19.63
N GLN A 432 27.62 -32.09 18.66
CA GLN A 432 28.45 -31.00 18.13
C GLN A 432 27.84 -29.62 18.40
N THR A 433 28.53 -28.88 19.25
CA THR A 433 28.19 -27.61 19.92
C THR A 433 28.67 -26.38 19.13
N ASN A 434 28.77 -26.45 17.79
CA ASN A 434 29.56 -25.49 17.02
C ASN A 434 28.73 -24.76 15.95
N VAL A 435 29.02 -23.48 15.73
CA VAL A 435 28.45 -22.68 14.64
C VAL A 435 28.77 -23.33 13.30
N SER A 436 27.85 -23.25 12.34
CA SER A 436 28.02 -23.77 10.97
C SER A 436 27.56 -22.78 9.92
N VAL A 437 27.93 -22.99 8.64
CA VAL A 437 27.36 -22.25 7.51
C VAL A 437 26.23 -23.09 6.91
N LEU A 438 25.00 -22.57 6.91
CA LEU A 438 23.82 -23.22 6.35
C LEU A 438 23.67 -23.00 4.85
N SER A 439 24.01 -21.80 4.39
CA SER A 439 23.90 -21.44 2.98
C SER A 439 24.87 -20.32 2.61
N THR A 440 25.15 -20.23 1.31
CA THR A 440 26.06 -19.25 0.72
C THR A 440 25.41 -18.59 -0.49
N ASN A 441 25.77 -17.33 -0.74
CA ASN A 441 25.42 -16.62 -1.97
C ASN A 441 26.63 -15.79 -2.41
N PRO A 442 27.25 -16.00 -3.59
CA PRO A 442 26.89 -17.01 -4.58
C PRO A 442 26.92 -18.42 -3.99
N ILE A 443 26.00 -19.28 -4.44
CA ILE A 443 25.96 -20.68 -4.02
C ILE A 443 27.29 -21.37 -4.36
N ALA A 444 27.65 -22.39 -3.59
CA ALA A 444 28.87 -23.17 -3.85
C ALA A 444 28.87 -23.70 -5.30
N GLY A 445 29.93 -23.40 -6.05
CA GLY A 445 30.10 -23.77 -7.45
C GLY A 445 29.35 -22.87 -8.45
N ALA A 446 28.73 -21.77 -8.01
CA ALA A 446 27.99 -20.88 -8.91
C ALA A 446 28.84 -20.41 -10.09
N THR A 447 28.31 -20.55 -11.31
CA THR A 447 28.83 -19.93 -12.52
C THR A 447 27.91 -18.78 -12.91
N GLY A 448 28.45 -17.67 -13.42
CA GLY A 448 27.61 -16.53 -13.81
C GLY A 448 27.54 -15.40 -12.78
N VAL A 449 28.44 -15.37 -11.81
CA VAL A 449 28.46 -14.35 -10.76
C VAL A 449 28.92 -13.01 -11.32
N CYS A 450 28.24 -11.92 -10.99
CA CYS A 450 28.62 -10.61 -11.50
C CYS A 450 29.93 -10.10 -10.87
N PRO A 451 30.74 -9.31 -11.59
CA PRO A 451 32.00 -8.75 -11.07
C PRO A 451 31.85 -7.99 -9.75
N ASN A 452 30.72 -7.32 -9.55
CA ASN A 452 30.42 -6.52 -8.36
C ASN A 452 29.66 -7.29 -7.27
N ALA A 453 29.41 -8.59 -7.43
CA ALA A 453 28.58 -9.34 -6.49
C ALA A 453 29.18 -9.36 -5.08
N SER A 454 28.33 -9.09 -4.09
CA SER A 454 28.62 -9.37 -2.69
C SER A 454 28.61 -10.88 -2.42
N VAL A 455 29.39 -11.31 -1.43
CA VAL A 455 29.54 -12.71 -1.02
C VAL A 455 28.97 -12.86 0.38
N ASN A 456 27.96 -13.70 0.55
CA ASN A 456 27.19 -13.88 1.77
C ASN A 456 27.34 -15.30 2.32
N ALA A 457 27.34 -15.42 3.65
CA ALA A 457 27.25 -16.67 4.38
C ALA A 457 26.15 -16.56 5.45
N THR A 458 25.21 -17.51 5.43
CA THR A 458 24.16 -17.65 6.46
C THR A 458 24.60 -18.68 7.48
N PHE A 459 24.60 -18.30 8.75
CA PHE A 459 25.06 -19.15 9.85
C PHE A 459 23.92 -19.95 10.49
N GLY A 460 24.21 -21.22 10.72
CA GLY A 460 23.49 -22.08 11.63
C GLY A 460 24.09 -21.87 13.01
N VAL A 461 23.29 -21.34 13.92
CA VAL A 461 23.71 -21.05 15.28
C VAL A 461 22.90 -21.95 16.22
N PRO A 462 23.46 -23.09 16.67
CA PRO A 462 22.73 -24.08 17.46
C PRO A 462 22.16 -23.52 18.77
N SER A 463 22.82 -22.53 19.35
CA SER A 463 22.35 -21.84 20.57
C SER A 463 21.12 -20.96 20.33
N GLY A 464 20.78 -20.66 19.07
CA GLY A 464 19.81 -19.63 18.74
C GLY A 464 20.30 -18.19 18.95
N ALA A 465 21.52 -17.98 19.48
CA ALA A 465 22.12 -16.66 19.63
C ALA A 465 22.44 -16.02 18.25
N ARG A 466 22.84 -14.75 18.29
CA ARG A 466 23.42 -14.06 17.13
C ARG A 466 24.91 -14.40 17.03
N MET A 467 25.46 -14.29 15.82
CA MET A 467 26.90 -14.26 15.64
C MET A 467 27.50 -13.07 16.38
N ASP A 468 28.69 -13.24 16.95
CA ASP A 468 29.46 -12.17 17.57
C ASP A 468 29.97 -11.23 16.46
N PRO A 469 29.46 -9.99 16.35
CA PRO A 469 29.85 -9.07 15.28
C PRO A 469 31.35 -8.72 15.34
N LEU A 470 32.00 -8.88 16.50
CA LEU A 470 33.44 -8.66 16.63
C LEU A 470 34.27 -9.76 15.97
N THR A 471 33.68 -10.93 15.71
CA THR A 471 34.36 -12.05 15.04
C THR A 471 34.04 -12.17 13.55
N VAL A 472 32.99 -11.49 13.08
CA VAL A 472 32.60 -11.44 11.67
C VAL A 472 33.27 -10.23 11.01
N THR A 473 34.55 -10.37 10.71
CA THR A 473 35.41 -9.30 10.15
C THR A 473 36.08 -9.74 8.86
N SER A 474 36.76 -8.82 8.18
CA SER A 474 37.59 -9.14 6.99
C SER A 474 38.76 -10.09 7.27
N ALA A 475 39.12 -10.31 8.54
CA ALA A 475 40.10 -11.31 8.93
C ALA A 475 39.52 -12.74 8.94
N ASN A 476 38.21 -12.87 9.13
CA ASN A 476 37.52 -14.15 9.28
C ASN A 476 36.53 -14.47 8.15
N PHE A 477 36.18 -13.51 7.31
CA PHE A 477 35.50 -13.72 6.04
C PHE A 477 36.39 -13.19 4.92
N ILE A 478 36.97 -14.10 4.13
CA ILE A 478 38.00 -13.79 3.13
C ILE A 478 37.54 -14.33 1.78
N VAL A 479 37.75 -13.56 0.70
CA VAL A 479 37.64 -14.04 -0.68
C VAL A 479 39.05 -14.03 -1.28
N THR A 480 39.44 -15.11 -1.96
CA THR A 480 40.76 -15.30 -2.58
C THR A 480 40.63 -15.74 -4.02
N GLY A 481 41.55 -15.32 -4.88
CA GLY A 481 41.62 -15.75 -6.29
C GLY A 481 42.46 -14.80 -7.15
N PRO A 482 42.86 -15.21 -8.37
CA PRO A 482 42.67 -16.54 -8.96
C PRO A 482 43.57 -17.63 -8.34
N ALA A 483 43.24 -18.91 -8.57
CA ALA A 483 44.20 -20.01 -8.36
C ALA A 483 45.35 -19.92 -9.39
N PRO A 484 46.59 -20.38 -9.06
CA PRO A 484 46.98 -21.08 -7.85
C PRO A 484 47.46 -20.16 -6.72
N THR A 485 47.67 -18.86 -6.98
CA THR A 485 48.25 -17.91 -6.03
C THR A 485 47.28 -17.52 -4.91
N MET A 486 45.96 -17.67 -5.11
CA MET A 486 44.91 -17.44 -4.11
C MET A 486 45.10 -16.10 -3.36
N THR A 487 45.39 -15.04 -4.10
CA THR A 487 45.57 -13.70 -3.52
C THR A 487 44.28 -13.20 -2.88
N PRO A 488 44.29 -12.69 -1.63
CA PRO A 488 43.12 -12.10 -1.01
C PRO A 488 42.60 -10.92 -1.82
N VAL A 489 41.29 -10.93 -2.09
CA VAL A 489 40.57 -9.78 -2.65
C VAL A 489 40.50 -8.70 -1.58
N THR A 490 40.87 -7.47 -1.95
CA THR A 490 40.71 -6.32 -1.07
C THR A 490 39.24 -6.13 -0.73
N THR A 491 38.91 -6.21 0.56
CA THR A 491 37.53 -6.11 1.06
C THR A 491 37.16 -4.64 1.26
N GLY A 492 36.00 -4.24 0.74
CA GLY A 492 35.42 -2.92 1.01
C GLY A 492 34.71 -2.91 2.36
N SER A 493 33.94 -3.95 2.65
CA SER A 493 33.30 -4.16 3.95
C SER A 493 33.00 -5.63 4.22
N VAL A 494 32.85 -5.96 5.50
CA VAL A 494 32.21 -7.19 5.98
C VAL A 494 31.18 -6.75 7.03
N VAL A 495 29.91 -7.07 6.79
CA VAL A 495 28.79 -6.62 7.62
C VAL A 495 27.96 -7.81 8.04
N LEU A 496 27.61 -7.87 9.34
CA LEU A 496 26.63 -8.80 9.87
C LEU A 496 25.25 -8.16 9.84
N ASP A 497 24.26 -8.85 9.31
CA ASP A 497 22.88 -8.38 9.24
C ASP A 497 22.33 -7.99 10.63
N ALA A 498 21.78 -6.78 10.73
CA ALA A 498 21.21 -6.25 11.96
C ALA A 498 19.86 -6.92 12.32
N ALA A 499 19.10 -7.41 11.35
CA ALA A 499 17.77 -7.97 11.59
C ALA A 499 17.84 -9.34 12.29
N THR A 500 18.73 -10.22 11.84
CA THR A 500 18.85 -11.60 12.32
C THR A 500 20.17 -11.91 13.01
N GLY A 501 21.26 -11.17 12.69
CA GLY A 501 22.58 -11.41 13.27
C GLY A 501 23.20 -12.73 12.82
N ARG A 502 22.72 -13.30 11.70
CA ARG A 502 23.14 -14.62 11.21
C ARG A 502 23.60 -14.61 9.76
N ILE A 503 23.51 -13.47 9.06
CA ILE A 503 23.96 -13.36 7.67
C ILE A 503 25.15 -12.41 7.64
N ALA A 504 26.33 -12.92 7.30
CA ALA A 504 27.50 -12.09 7.01
C ALA A 504 27.58 -11.81 5.51
N THR A 505 27.85 -10.56 5.15
CA THR A 505 28.00 -10.10 3.76
C THR A 505 29.35 -9.42 3.60
N LEU A 506 30.16 -9.92 2.68
CA LEU A 506 31.43 -9.34 2.23
C LEU A 506 31.23 -8.63 0.89
N THR A 507 31.61 -7.36 0.82
CA THR A 507 31.59 -6.59 -0.42
C THR A 507 33.02 -6.33 -0.89
N PRO A 508 33.43 -6.77 -2.10
CA PRO A 508 34.74 -6.45 -2.67
C PRO A 508 34.94 -4.93 -2.83
N LEU A 509 36.15 -4.41 -2.57
CA LEU A 509 36.45 -2.99 -2.75
C LEU A 509 36.52 -2.61 -4.24
N SER A 510 36.84 -3.56 -5.10
CA SER A 510 36.90 -3.40 -6.56
C SER A 510 36.22 -4.59 -7.24
N PRO A 511 35.69 -4.41 -8.46
CA PRO A 511 35.06 -5.50 -9.20
C PRO A 511 35.98 -6.71 -9.35
N LEU A 512 35.45 -7.89 -9.09
CA LEU A 512 36.07 -9.18 -9.33
C LEU A 512 36.29 -9.41 -10.83
N ILE A 513 37.35 -10.12 -11.18
CA ILE A 513 37.76 -10.30 -12.57
C ILE A 513 36.86 -11.32 -13.26
N VAL A 514 36.34 -10.99 -14.44
CA VAL A 514 35.51 -11.88 -15.26
C VAL A 514 36.32 -13.11 -15.71
N GLY A 515 35.69 -14.28 -15.69
CA GLY A 515 36.29 -15.56 -16.06
C GLY A 515 37.14 -16.18 -14.95
N VAL A 516 37.22 -15.54 -13.78
CA VAL A 516 38.00 -16.04 -12.64
C VAL A 516 37.10 -16.77 -11.64
N THR A 517 37.58 -17.92 -11.18
CA THR A 517 37.02 -18.63 -10.02
C THR A 517 37.69 -18.12 -8.74
N TYR A 518 36.86 -17.65 -7.82
CA TYR A 518 37.26 -17.21 -6.48
C TYR A 518 36.85 -18.24 -5.44
N THR A 519 37.60 -18.28 -4.33
CA THR A 519 37.30 -19.08 -3.14
C THR A 519 36.98 -18.16 -1.97
N ALA A 520 35.76 -18.22 -1.47
CA ALA A 520 35.36 -17.57 -0.24
C ALA A 520 35.60 -18.51 0.95
N THR A 521 36.05 -17.97 2.08
CA THR A 521 36.39 -18.72 3.30
C THR A 521 35.87 -17.99 4.52
N ILE A 522 35.08 -18.69 5.34
CA ILE A 522 34.82 -18.30 6.73
C ILE A 522 35.82 -19.06 7.62
N ARG A 523 36.55 -18.36 8.48
CA ARG A 523 37.49 -18.97 9.42
C ARG A 523 36.76 -19.54 10.62
N GLY A 524 37.03 -20.82 10.92
CA GLY A 524 36.69 -21.48 12.17
C GLY A 524 37.91 -21.55 13.10
N GLY A 525 37.82 -22.36 14.15
CA GLY A 525 38.85 -22.52 15.16
C GLY A 525 38.86 -21.40 16.21
N ALA A 526 39.91 -21.37 17.04
CA ALA A 526 39.98 -20.52 18.24
C ALA A 526 39.91 -19.00 17.97
N THR A 527 40.29 -18.55 16.78
CA THR A 527 40.23 -17.14 16.34
C THR A 527 39.14 -16.88 15.30
N GLY A 528 38.36 -17.91 14.96
CA GLY A 528 37.34 -17.87 13.93
C GLY A 528 36.03 -17.22 14.38
N VAL A 529 35.00 -17.36 13.55
CA VAL A 529 33.67 -16.85 13.88
C VAL A 529 33.06 -17.65 15.03
N ARG A 530 32.36 -16.95 15.92
CA ARG A 530 31.62 -17.52 17.05
C ARG A 530 30.31 -16.79 17.28
N ASP A 531 29.42 -17.40 18.04
CA ASP A 531 28.20 -16.75 18.49
C ASP A 531 28.40 -15.97 19.81
N LEU A 532 27.35 -15.24 20.21
CA LEU A 532 27.28 -14.52 21.47
C LEU A 532 26.80 -15.39 22.65
N ALA A 533 26.74 -16.72 22.50
CA ALA A 533 26.36 -17.58 23.61
C ALA A 533 27.42 -17.53 24.72
N ILE A 534 27.05 -17.90 25.95
CA ILE A 534 27.99 -18.02 27.07
C ILE A 534 27.84 -19.43 27.65
N PRO A 535 28.83 -20.33 27.47
CA PRO A 535 30.06 -20.13 26.70
C PRO A 535 29.79 -20.02 25.19
N ALA A 536 30.63 -19.27 24.47
CA ALA A 536 30.47 -19.01 23.04
C ALA A 536 30.73 -20.27 22.21
N ASN A 537 29.83 -20.57 21.29
CA ASN A 537 29.99 -21.64 20.33
C ASN A 537 30.81 -21.13 19.15
N SER A 538 31.94 -21.76 18.88
CA SER A 538 32.81 -21.38 17.78
C SER A 538 32.57 -22.29 16.58
N MET A 539 32.74 -21.77 15.37
CA MET A 539 32.76 -22.64 14.18
C MET A 539 34.03 -23.50 14.23
N ALA A 540 33.90 -24.82 14.10
CA ALA A 540 35.00 -25.75 14.39
C ALA A 540 36.14 -25.66 13.37
N ASN A 541 35.79 -25.70 12.09
CA ASN A 541 36.71 -25.74 10.96
C ASN A 541 36.40 -24.59 10.00
N ASN A 542 37.39 -24.18 9.21
CA ASN A 542 37.15 -23.23 8.14
C ASN A 542 36.11 -23.80 7.17
N PHE A 543 35.18 -22.95 6.73
CA PHE A 543 34.21 -23.28 5.69
C PHE A 543 34.60 -22.51 4.43
N ALA A 544 34.90 -23.22 3.35
CA ALA A 544 35.29 -22.62 2.08
C ALA A 544 34.40 -23.09 0.93
N TRP A 545 34.10 -22.19 -0.01
CA TRP A 545 33.37 -22.50 -1.22
C TRP A 545 33.87 -21.66 -2.39
N THR A 546 33.65 -22.16 -3.61
CA THR A 546 34.10 -21.50 -4.83
C THR A 546 32.93 -20.92 -5.62
N PHE A 547 33.18 -19.87 -6.41
CA PHE A 547 32.25 -19.35 -7.41
C PHE A 547 33.02 -18.72 -8.58
N THR A 548 32.41 -18.70 -9.77
CA THR A 548 33.03 -18.21 -11.01
C THR A 548 32.33 -16.96 -11.51
N VAL A 549 33.11 -15.90 -11.67
CA VAL A 549 32.63 -14.61 -12.14
C VAL A 549 32.45 -14.66 -13.65
N ALA A 550 31.31 -14.23 -14.14
CA ALA A 550 31.04 -14.07 -15.57
C ALA A 550 30.71 -12.61 -15.89
N SER A 551 30.71 -12.28 -17.17
CA SER A 551 30.13 -11.03 -17.64
C SER A 551 28.63 -11.05 -17.37
N CYS A 552 28.20 -10.39 -16.31
CA CYS A 552 26.82 -9.96 -16.21
C CYS A 552 26.67 -8.73 -17.09
N VAL A 553 25.87 -8.82 -18.14
CA VAL A 553 25.35 -7.63 -18.80
C VAL A 553 24.29 -7.06 -17.87
N LEU A 554 24.72 -6.39 -16.80
CA LEU A 554 23.82 -5.56 -16.02
C LEU A 554 23.48 -4.36 -16.90
N PRO A 555 22.18 -4.08 -17.15
CA PRO A 555 21.80 -2.76 -17.63
C PRO A 555 22.44 -1.73 -16.69
N PRO A 556 23.02 -0.63 -17.20
CA PRO A 556 23.50 0.43 -16.33
C PRO A 556 22.34 0.83 -15.40
N PRO A 557 22.58 0.91 -14.07
CA PRO A 557 21.52 1.28 -13.14
C PRO A 557 20.93 2.61 -13.60
N PRO A 558 19.59 2.76 -13.56
CA PRO A 558 18.96 3.99 -14.00
C PRO A 558 19.54 5.18 -13.23
N PRO A 559 19.75 6.33 -13.89
CA PRO A 559 20.23 7.52 -13.21
C PRO A 559 19.24 7.89 -12.09
N SER A 560 19.76 8.24 -10.91
CA SER A 560 18.93 8.70 -9.80
C SER A 560 18.19 9.98 -10.20
N VAL A 561 16.94 10.12 -9.79
CA VAL A 561 16.13 11.30 -10.09
C VAL A 561 16.22 12.32 -8.95
N ALA A 562 16.53 13.57 -9.29
CA ALA A 562 16.57 14.67 -8.33
C ALA A 562 15.16 15.09 -7.92
N LEU A 563 14.89 15.12 -6.62
CA LEU A 563 13.60 15.55 -6.05
C LEU A 563 13.52 17.06 -5.80
N GLY A 564 14.63 17.79 -5.96
CA GLY A 564 14.68 19.23 -5.67
C GLY A 564 14.16 19.55 -4.27
N THR A 565 13.34 20.59 -4.16
CA THR A 565 12.71 21.00 -2.89
C THR A 565 11.72 19.98 -2.35
N ALA A 566 11.23 19.03 -3.15
CA ALA A 566 10.37 17.95 -2.67
C ALA A 566 11.11 16.93 -1.78
N SER A 567 12.45 16.98 -1.71
CA SER A 567 13.25 16.00 -0.96
C SER A 567 13.05 16.05 0.56
N SER A 568 12.61 17.17 1.14
CA SER A 568 12.38 17.29 2.58
C SER A 568 11.00 16.78 3.01
N PHE A 569 10.08 16.58 2.06
CA PHE A 569 8.70 16.21 2.34
C PHE A 569 8.56 14.70 2.57
N GLY A 570 8.00 14.34 3.72
CA GLY A 570 7.52 12.99 3.99
C GLY A 570 6.20 12.74 3.28
N THR A 571 5.34 13.75 3.21
CA THR A 571 4.07 13.67 2.48
C THR A 571 3.75 14.97 1.75
N PHE A 572 3.14 14.85 0.58
CA PHE A 572 2.64 15.99 -0.20
C PHE A 572 1.26 15.68 -0.78
N GLY A 573 0.23 16.43 -0.38
CA GLY A 573 -1.19 16.20 -0.69
C GLY A 573 -1.74 17.00 -1.86
N GLY A 574 -0.96 17.15 -2.95
CA GLY A 574 -1.39 17.82 -4.18
C GLY A 574 -2.16 19.13 -3.92
N SER A 575 -3.30 19.29 -4.61
CA SER A 575 -4.25 20.38 -4.41
C SER A 575 -5.47 19.99 -3.56
N ALA A 576 -5.52 18.77 -3.01
CA ALA A 576 -6.67 18.27 -2.25
C ALA A 576 -6.40 18.13 -0.74
N GLY A 577 -5.16 18.37 -0.30
CA GLY A 577 -4.78 18.36 1.11
C GLY A 577 -4.31 17.00 1.62
N VAL A 578 -4.14 16.91 2.94
CA VAL A 578 -3.64 15.72 3.63
C VAL A 578 -4.56 15.41 4.80
N THR A 579 -5.03 14.18 4.88
CA THR A 579 -5.98 13.77 5.93
C THR A 579 -5.43 12.64 6.77
N ASN A 580 -5.44 12.82 8.08
CA ASN A 580 -5.18 11.78 9.06
C ASN A 580 -6.46 11.43 9.81
N GLN A 581 -6.64 10.13 10.07
CA GLN A 581 -7.70 9.58 10.92
C GLN A 581 -7.14 8.63 12.00
N GLY A 582 -5.83 8.67 12.25
CA GLY A 582 -5.18 7.89 13.31
C GLY A 582 -4.55 8.77 14.38
N THR A 583 -4.32 8.21 15.56
CA THR A 583 -3.67 8.90 16.70
C THR A 583 -2.19 8.54 16.85
N LEU A 584 -1.69 7.61 16.02
CA LEU A 584 -0.30 7.15 16.01
C LEU A 584 0.42 7.56 14.72
N THR A 585 -0.11 8.53 13.99
CA THR A 585 0.49 9.01 12.75
C THR A 585 1.66 9.94 13.07
N ILE A 586 2.84 9.64 12.52
CA ILE A 586 4.05 10.43 12.72
C ILE A 586 4.72 10.65 11.35
N ILE A 587 5.04 11.89 11.03
CA ILE A 587 5.79 12.26 9.84
C ILE A 587 7.15 12.82 10.29
N ASN A 588 8.20 12.03 10.11
CA ASN A 588 9.59 12.44 10.30
C ASN A 588 10.11 13.13 9.04
N GLY A 589 9.57 14.32 8.79
CA GLY A 589 9.86 15.18 7.63
C GLY A 589 8.81 16.27 7.48
N ASP A 590 8.87 17.01 6.38
CA ASP A 590 7.89 18.08 6.10
C ASP A 590 6.57 17.51 5.55
N LEU A 591 5.48 18.24 5.78
CA LEU A 591 4.17 18.04 5.16
C LEU A 591 3.87 19.20 4.22
N GLY A 592 3.32 18.92 3.03
CA GLY A 592 2.96 19.97 2.07
C GLY A 592 1.64 19.74 1.35
N THR A 593 1.00 20.84 0.94
CA THR A 593 -0.06 20.86 -0.07
C THR A 593 -0.19 22.25 -0.67
N THR A 594 -0.64 22.34 -1.93
CA THR A 594 -1.04 23.62 -2.53
C THR A 594 -2.49 24.00 -2.19
N ALA A 595 -3.18 23.19 -1.39
CA ALA A 595 -4.50 23.51 -0.85
C ALA A 595 -4.40 24.46 0.35
N VAL A 596 -5.55 25.05 0.71
CA VAL A 596 -5.70 25.86 1.92
C VAL A 596 -5.42 25.04 3.19
N SER A 597 -4.98 25.68 4.27
CA SER A 597 -4.67 24.98 5.54
C SER A 597 -5.79 24.09 6.06
N THR A 598 -7.05 24.45 5.86
CA THR A 598 -8.20 23.64 6.30
C THR A 598 -8.35 22.31 5.54
N ALA A 599 -7.64 22.12 4.42
CA ALA A 599 -7.55 20.83 3.72
C ALA A 599 -6.50 19.90 4.34
N VAL A 600 -5.68 20.38 5.28
CA VAL A 600 -4.89 19.53 6.17
C VAL A 600 -5.72 19.27 7.43
N THR A 601 -5.90 17.99 7.75
CA THR A 601 -6.81 17.55 8.81
C THR A 601 -6.17 16.45 9.65
N GLY A 602 -6.28 16.56 10.98
CA GLY A 602 -5.73 15.60 11.92
C GLY A 602 -4.21 15.69 12.11
N PHE A 603 -3.65 16.88 12.06
CA PHE A 603 -2.20 17.07 12.28
C PHE A 603 -1.90 18.25 13.19
N HIS A 604 -0.74 18.18 13.83
CA HIS A 604 -0.03 19.31 14.37
C HIS A 604 1.45 19.23 14.01
N ASP A 605 2.11 20.39 13.96
CA ASP A 605 3.56 20.44 13.87
C ASP A 605 4.20 20.21 15.26
N ALA A 606 5.43 19.69 15.27
CA ALA A 606 6.20 19.52 16.50
C ALA A 606 6.81 20.85 17.00
N GLY A 607 6.61 21.95 16.26
CA GLY A 607 7.07 23.30 16.57
C GLY A 607 6.12 24.05 17.52
N PRO A 608 5.71 25.31 17.23
CA PRO A 608 4.84 26.10 18.10
C PRO A 608 3.45 25.49 18.39
N GLY A 609 3.12 24.31 17.86
CA GLY A 609 1.92 23.54 18.18
C GLY A 609 0.74 23.95 17.30
N CYS A 610 1.01 24.28 16.04
CA CYS A 610 0.00 24.65 15.06
C CYS A 610 -0.84 23.44 14.68
N THR A 611 -2.12 23.49 15.08
CA THR A 611 -3.07 22.40 14.88
C THR A 611 -3.90 22.60 13.62
N TYR A 612 -4.10 21.51 12.89
CA TYR A 612 -4.79 21.43 11.62
C TYR A 612 -6.00 20.51 11.78
N THR A 613 -7.12 21.06 12.25
CA THR A 613 -8.42 20.36 12.39
C THR A 613 -8.29 19.03 13.15
N GLU A 614 -7.66 19.07 14.33
CA GLU A 614 -7.51 17.89 15.18
C GLU A 614 -8.74 17.63 16.05
N THR A 615 -8.96 16.35 16.30
CA THR A 615 -9.90 15.78 17.26
C THR A 615 -9.17 14.73 18.08
N PRO A 616 -9.73 14.25 19.19
CA PRO A 616 -9.12 13.17 19.96
C PRO A 616 -8.88 11.86 19.18
N LEU A 617 -9.48 11.71 17.99
CA LEU A 617 -9.42 10.49 17.18
C LEU A 617 -8.43 10.57 15.99
N ASN A 618 -7.82 11.72 15.74
CA ASN A 618 -6.95 11.91 14.57
C ASN A 618 -5.73 12.80 14.86
N VAL A 619 -5.07 12.58 15.99
CA VAL A 619 -3.89 13.36 16.39
C VAL A 619 -2.64 12.83 15.66
N GLY A 620 -2.11 13.62 14.73
CA GLY A 620 -0.92 13.24 13.94
C GLY A 620 0.20 14.24 14.13
N THR A 621 1.42 13.78 14.38
CA THR A 621 2.56 14.67 14.61
C THR A 621 3.44 14.80 13.36
N VAL A 622 3.77 16.03 12.98
CA VAL A 622 4.76 16.34 11.93
C VAL A 622 6.02 16.87 12.60
N ASN A 623 7.12 16.10 12.56
CA ASN A 623 8.42 16.49 13.14
C ASN A 623 9.22 17.45 12.24
N GLY A 624 8.70 17.76 11.04
CA GLY A 624 9.14 18.88 10.20
C GLY A 624 8.16 20.05 10.25
N LYS A 625 8.09 20.83 9.16
CA LYS A 625 7.15 21.94 9.01
C LYS A 625 5.96 21.58 8.12
N ILE A 626 4.86 22.31 8.29
CA ILE A 626 3.65 22.16 7.48
C ILE A 626 3.50 23.35 6.52
N TYR A 627 3.49 23.08 5.21
CA TYR A 627 3.42 24.10 4.16
C TYR A 627 2.10 24.04 3.41
N THR A 628 1.29 25.09 3.54
CA THR A 628 -0.07 25.19 2.98
C THR A 628 -0.33 26.56 2.36
N ALA A 629 -1.41 26.66 1.58
CA ALA A 629 -1.98 27.94 1.18
C ALA A 629 -2.76 28.60 2.33
N ALA A 630 -2.96 29.92 2.19
CA ALA A 630 -3.77 30.69 3.12
C ALA A 630 -5.21 30.17 3.24
N PRO A 631 -5.88 30.41 4.39
CA PRO A 631 -5.41 31.16 5.56
C PRO A 631 -4.54 30.33 6.53
N PRO A 632 -3.93 30.97 7.55
CA PRO A 632 -3.29 30.27 8.67
C PRO A 632 -4.23 29.26 9.33
N PRO A 633 -3.72 28.12 9.84
CA PRO A 633 -4.55 27.06 10.42
C PRO A 633 -5.27 27.50 11.69
N THR A 634 -4.63 28.35 12.49
CA THR A 634 -5.20 28.98 13.68
C THR A 634 -4.70 30.42 13.79
N PRO A 635 -5.41 31.31 14.53
CA PRO A 635 -4.95 32.66 14.79
C PRO A 635 -3.59 32.75 15.51
N ALA A 636 -3.22 31.70 16.26
CA ALA A 636 -1.95 31.62 16.98
C ALA A 636 -0.76 31.25 16.06
N CYS A 637 -1.03 30.91 14.80
CA CYS A 637 -0.05 30.39 13.84
C CYS A 637 0.10 31.26 12.58
N PRO A 638 0.34 32.59 12.69
CA PRO A 638 0.36 33.49 11.54
C PRO A 638 1.52 33.21 10.56
N SER A 639 2.56 32.52 11.03
CA SER A 639 3.72 32.11 10.23
C SER A 639 3.46 30.93 9.30
N GLU A 640 2.31 30.26 9.43
CA GLU A 640 1.88 29.13 8.60
C GLU A 640 0.64 29.48 7.80
N GLY A 641 0.37 28.75 6.71
CA GLY A 641 -0.76 29.05 5.82
C GLY A 641 -0.74 30.48 5.30
N ASN A 642 0.38 30.90 4.72
CA ASN A 642 0.55 32.22 4.14
C ASN A 642 1.17 32.14 2.73
N ALA A 643 1.40 33.29 2.10
CA ALA A 643 1.96 33.34 0.75
C ALA A 643 3.36 32.70 0.63
N ALA A 644 4.18 32.77 1.69
CA ALA A 644 5.52 32.19 1.68
C ALA A 644 5.48 30.66 1.78
N THR A 645 4.66 30.10 2.70
CA THR A 645 4.47 28.65 2.80
C THR A 645 3.82 28.08 1.53
N PHE A 646 2.90 28.83 0.92
CA PHE A 646 2.31 28.47 -0.36
C PHE A 646 3.31 28.43 -1.51
N ALA A 647 4.23 29.40 -1.57
CA ALA A 647 5.28 29.43 -2.60
C ALA A 647 6.22 28.22 -2.48
N ILE A 648 6.62 27.86 -1.25
CA ILE A 648 7.43 26.66 -0.98
C ILE A 648 6.68 25.41 -1.42
N ALA A 649 5.41 25.25 -1.04
CA ALA A 649 4.59 24.10 -1.43
C ALA A 649 4.41 24.03 -2.96
N THR A 650 4.24 25.18 -3.62
CA THR A 650 4.10 25.25 -5.08
C THR A 650 5.37 24.80 -5.79
N GLN A 651 6.54 25.24 -5.31
CA GLN A 651 7.83 24.79 -5.87
C GLN A 651 8.07 23.29 -5.61
N ALA A 652 7.78 22.80 -4.42
CA ALA A 652 7.91 21.38 -4.10
C ALA A 652 7.03 20.50 -4.99
N ARG A 653 5.79 20.93 -5.28
CA ARG A 653 4.93 20.23 -6.24
C ARG A 653 5.50 20.24 -7.66
N ALA A 654 6.08 21.35 -8.09
CA ALA A 654 6.70 21.47 -9.41
C ALA A 654 7.92 20.54 -9.53
N ASP A 655 8.77 20.47 -8.50
CA ASP A 655 9.94 19.59 -8.47
C ASP A 655 9.50 18.11 -8.41
N ALA A 656 8.45 17.78 -7.65
CA ALA A 656 7.87 16.43 -7.63
C ALA A 656 7.30 16.04 -9.00
N LEU A 657 6.65 16.96 -9.71
CA LEU A 657 6.17 16.74 -11.08
C LEU A 657 7.32 16.56 -12.06
N ALA A 658 8.40 17.35 -11.93
CA ALA A 658 9.60 17.19 -12.74
C ALA A 658 10.25 15.81 -12.51
N ALA A 659 10.35 15.37 -11.25
CA ALA A 659 10.83 14.04 -10.90
C ALA A 659 9.93 12.94 -11.45
N TYR A 660 8.61 13.08 -11.36
CA TYR A 660 7.65 12.15 -11.97
C TYR A 660 7.86 12.00 -13.48
N ASN A 661 7.98 13.12 -14.20
CA ASN A 661 8.20 13.13 -15.65
C ASN A 661 9.57 12.55 -16.01
N ALA A 662 10.60 12.81 -15.20
CA ALA A 662 11.92 12.23 -15.39
C ALA A 662 11.90 10.70 -15.21
N LEU A 663 11.21 10.20 -14.18
CA LEU A 663 11.01 8.76 -13.98
C LEU A 663 10.24 8.12 -15.13
N LEU A 664 9.16 8.77 -15.60
CA LEU A 664 8.35 8.28 -16.72
C LEU A 664 9.13 8.25 -18.04
N ALA A 665 10.05 9.19 -18.24
CA ALA A 665 10.88 9.26 -19.44
C ALA A 665 12.02 8.24 -19.47
N GLN A 666 12.31 7.54 -18.36
CA GLN A 666 13.33 6.50 -18.36
C GLN A 666 12.89 5.30 -19.21
N PRO A 667 13.84 4.63 -19.90
CA PRO A 667 13.54 3.42 -20.65
C PRO A 667 12.85 2.38 -19.75
N GLY A 668 11.74 1.83 -20.24
CA GLY A 668 11.01 0.80 -19.53
C GLY A 668 11.83 -0.47 -19.37
N GLY A 669 11.54 -1.21 -18.31
CA GLY A 669 12.19 -2.48 -18.00
C GLY A 669 11.21 -3.64 -17.89
N PRO A 670 11.71 -4.83 -17.51
CA PRO A 670 10.89 -6.03 -17.45
C PRO A 670 9.77 -5.95 -16.40
N ASP A 671 8.75 -6.79 -16.57
CA ASP A 671 7.66 -7.00 -15.60
C ASP A 671 7.79 -8.39 -14.93
N PRO A 672 8.74 -8.56 -13.99
CA PRO A 672 8.90 -9.83 -13.29
C PRO A 672 7.67 -10.07 -12.40
N GLY A 673 6.96 -11.18 -12.62
CA GLY A 673 5.74 -11.50 -11.88
C GLY A 673 4.45 -10.94 -12.48
N ALA A 674 4.50 -10.42 -13.71
CA ALA A 674 3.32 -10.01 -14.49
C ALA A 674 2.36 -9.09 -13.70
N GLY A 675 2.94 -8.06 -13.09
CA GLY A 675 2.23 -7.09 -12.26
C GLY A 675 2.15 -7.44 -10.77
N ASN A 676 2.51 -8.65 -10.32
CA ASN A 676 2.66 -8.96 -8.88
C ASN A 676 4.12 -9.15 -8.49
N LEU A 677 4.64 -8.23 -7.69
CA LEU A 677 6.02 -8.23 -7.21
C LEU A 677 6.21 -9.00 -5.89
N GLY A 678 5.14 -9.51 -5.30
CA GLY A 678 5.22 -10.27 -4.04
C GLY A 678 6.07 -11.53 -4.16
N SER A 679 6.85 -11.82 -3.12
CA SER A 679 7.81 -12.95 -3.05
C SER A 679 8.99 -12.89 -4.03
N LEU A 680 9.17 -11.79 -4.76
CA LEU A 680 10.31 -11.62 -5.67
C LEU A 680 11.53 -11.04 -4.96
N VAL A 681 12.71 -11.34 -5.52
CA VAL A 681 13.97 -10.67 -5.22
C VAL A 681 14.42 -9.96 -6.49
N LEU A 682 14.48 -8.63 -6.46
CA LEU A 682 14.77 -7.81 -7.63
C LEU A 682 16.14 -7.12 -7.49
N ALA A 683 16.96 -7.28 -8.53
CA ALA A 683 18.21 -6.56 -8.69
C ALA A 683 17.95 -5.07 -9.04
N PRO A 684 18.96 -4.18 -9.02
CA PRO A 684 18.78 -2.78 -9.38
C PRO A 684 18.37 -2.64 -10.85
N GLY A 685 17.43 -1.74 -11.14
CA GLY A 685 16.93 -1.54 -12.51
C GLY A 685 15.60 -0.81 -12.59
N THR A 686 15.19 -0.55 -13.83
CA THR A 686 13.83 -0.09 -14.14
C THR A 686 12.92 -1.29 -14.33
N TYR A 687 11.67 -1.20 -13.89
CA TYR A 687 10.62 -2.20 -13.97
C TYR A 687 9.34 -1.53 -14.42
N THR A 688 8.69 -2.05 -15.45
CA THR A 688 7.49 -1.43 -16.02
C THR A 688 6.34 -2.42 -16.01
N ALA A 689 5.23 -2.06 -15.38
CA ALA A 689 4.06 -2.92 -15.30
C ALA A 689 3.41 -3.08 -16.68
N ALA A 690 3.49 -4.28 -17.27
CA ALA A 690 2.88 -4.56 -18.56
C ALA A 690 1.35 -4.48 -18.49
N SER A 691 0.77 -4.82 -17.33
CA SER A 691 -0.66 -4.69 -17.05
C SER A 691 -1.10 -3.26 -16.69
N GLY A 692 -0.15 -2.32 -16.60
CA GLY A 692 -0.39 -0.95 -16.17
C GLY A 692 -0.39 -0.75 -14.65
N SER A 693 -0.43 -1.80 -13.84
CA SER A 693 -0.40 -1.71 -12.38
C SER A 693 0.62 -2.66 -11.76
N PHE A 694 1.24 -2.25 -10.66
CA PHE A 694 1.95 -3.16 -9.78
C PHE A 694 1.14 -3.45 -8.52
N ARG A 695 1.25 -4.69 -8.05
CA ARG A 695 0.81 -5.10 -6.72
C ARG A 695 1.93 -5.82 -5.98
N ILE A 696 1.90 -5.78 -4.66
CA ILE A 696 2.74 -6.59 -3.79
C ILE A 696 1.79 -7.38 -2.90
N GLN A 697 1.55 -8.64 -3.27
CA GLN A 697 0.58 -9.52 -2.63
C GLN A 697 1.10 -10.96 -2.56
N GLY A 698 0.69 -11.70 -1.53
CA GLY A 698 1.07 -13.10 -1.32
C GLY A 698 2.47 -13.31 -0.73
N GLY A 699 3.26 -12.24 -0.57
CA GLY A 699 4.56 -12.25 0.11
C GLY A 699 5.32 -10.94 -0.07
N ASN A 700 6.40 -10.77 0.71
CA ASN A 700 7.22 -9.57 0.70
C ASN A 700 8.03 -9.45 -0.60
N LEU A 701 8.28 -8.22 -1.04
CA LEU A 701 9.23 -7.93 -2.12
C LEU A 701 10.61 -7.66 -1.50
N THR A 702 11.67 -8.24 -2.06
CA THR A 702 13.06 -7.94 -1.66
C THR A 702 13.78 -7.19 -2.79
N LEU A 703 14.42 -6.07 -2.45
CA LEU A 703 15.27 -5.30 -3.36
C LEU A 703 16.72 -5.52 -2.95
N ASP A 704 17.49 -6.16 -3.83
CA ASP A 704 18.85 -6.59 -3.55
C ASP A 704 19.85 -5.71 -4.32
N ALA A 705 20.58 -4.86 -3.59
CA ALA A 705 21.61 -3.98 -4.17
C ALA A 705 22.84 -4.73 -4.68
N GLN A 706 22.99 -6.02 -4.37
CA GLN A 706 24.13 -6.84 -4.73
C GLN A 706 25.47 -6.20 -4.32
N GLY A 707 25.50 -5.50 -3.19
CA GLY A 707 26.67 -4.79 -2.66
C GLY A 707 26.81 -3.33 -3.13
N ASN A 708 25.98 -2.85 -4.06
CA ASN A 708 26.04 -1.48 -4.55
C ASN A 708 25.14 -0.54 -3.73
N ALA A 709 25.74 0.24 -2.82
CA ALA A 709 25.00 1.23 -2.03
C ALA A 709 24.30 2.30 -2.90
N ASN A 710 24.78 2.54 -4.12
CA ASN A 710 24.19 3.48 -5.08
C ASN A 710 23.22 2.79 -6.06
N ALA A 711 22.82 1.55 -5.79
CA ALA A 711 21.81 0.85 -6.58
C ALA A 711 20.50 1.63 -6.60
N VAL A 712 19.89 1.72 -7.79
CA VAL A 712 18.63 2.43 -8.04
C VAL A 712 17.57 1.45 -8.55
N TRP A 713 16.35 1.59 -8.03
CA TRP A 713 15.16 0.91 -8.52
C TRP A 713 14.14 1.93 -8.97
N VAL A 714 13.60 1.73 -10.17
CA VAL A 714 12.51 2.56 -10.71
C VAL A 714 11.37 1.66 -11.12
N PHE A 715 10.23 1.78 -10.44
CA PHE A 715 8.99 1.10 -10.80
C PHE A 715 8.09 2.08 -11.53
N GLN A 716 7.73 1.77 -12.78
CA GLN A 716 6.86 2.56 -13.63
C GLN A 716 5.53 1.83 -13.82
N MET A 717 4.43 2.51 -13.56
CA MET A 717 3.08 1.98 -13.76
C MET A 717 2.12 3.06 -14.22
N VAL A 718 1.28 2.72 -15.19
CA VAL A 718 0.32 3.65 -15.83
C VAL A 718 -0.86 3.97 -14.91
N THR A 719 -1.19 3.06 -13.98
CA THR A 719 -2.32 3.21 -13.07
C THR A 719 -1.86 3.04 -11.62
N THR A 720 -2.26 1.97 -10.95
CA THR A 720 -2.20 1.87 -9.49
C THR A 720 -1.00 1.10 -8.98
N LEU A 721 -0.66 1.39 -7.72
CA LEU A 721 0.18 0.56 -6.87
C LEU A 721 -0.65 0.03 -5.70
N THR A 722 -0.71 -1.28 -5.51
CA THR A 722 -1.41 -1.89 -4.36
C THR A 722 -0.47 -2.76 -3.54
N VAL A 723 -0.25 -2.40 -2.27
CA VAL A 723 0.55 -3.20 -1.33
C VAL A 723 -0.37 -3.78 -0.28
N GLY A 724 -0.27 -5.09 -0.04
CA GLY A 724 -1.16 -5.79 0.88
C GLY A 724 -2.41 -6.38 0.21
N GLY A 725 -3.02 -7.35 0.88
CA GLY A 725 -4.30 -7.97 0.50
C GLY A 725 -5.45 -7.56 1.43
N PRO A 726 -6.71 -7.90 1.09
CA PRO A 726 -7.82 -7.70 2.02
C PRO A 726 -7.68 -8.61 3.25
N GLY A 727 -7.95 -8.06 4.43
CA GLY A 727 -7.94 -8.78 5.72
C GLY A 727 -6.64 -8.60 6.54
N ALA A 728 -6.76 -8.70 7.86
CA ALA A 728 -5.67 -8.47 8.83
C ALA A 728 -4.46 -9.44 8.71
N ALA A 729 -4.56 -10.45 7.84
CA ALA A 729 -3.56 -11.50 7.68
C ALA A 729 -2.42 -11.18 6.69
N PHE A 730 -2.44 -10.05 5.95
CA PHE A 730 -1.44 -9.82 4.91
C PHE A 730 -0.97 -8.36 4.71
N PRO A 731 -0.46 -7.65 5.73
CA PRO A 731 0.45 -6.55 5.43
C PRO A 731 1.67 -7.08 4.67
N GLN A 732 2.03 -6.43 3.57
CA GLN A 732 3.24 -6.77 2.82
C GLN A 732 4.32 -5.73 3.05
N SER A 733 5.57 -6.17 2.97
CA SER A 733 6.74 -5.32 3.14
C SER A 733 7.65 -5.35 1.93
N VAL A 734 8.35 -4.24 1.73
CA VAL A 734 9.51 -4.13 0.85
C VAL A 734 10.75 -4.21 1.72
N ILE A 735 11.59 -5.22 1.46
CA ILE A 735 12.80 -5.53 2.20
C ILE A 735 14.00 -5.02 1.39
N LEU A 736 14.88 -4.27 2.03
CA LEU A 736 16.15 -3.84 1.44
C LEU A 736 17.26 -4.84 1.81
N ALA A 737 18.02 -5.31 0.84
CA ALA A 737 19.12 -6.24 1.03
C ALA A 737 20.44 -5.73 0.42
N ASN A 738 21.56 -6.20 0.98
CA ASN A 738 22.92 -6.03 0.46
C ASN A 738 23.31 -4.58 0.10
N GLY A 739 22.93 -3.60 0.93
CA GLY A 739 23.29 -2.19 0.75
C GLY A 739 22.22 -1.35 0.04
N ALA A 740 21.07 -1.90 -0.28
CA ALA A 740 19.97 -1.16 -0.88
C ALA A 740 19.49 -0.05 0.07
N GLN A 741 19.24 1.15 -0.47
CA GLN A 741 18.84 2.32 0.31
C GLN A 741 17.47 2.83 -0.16
N ALA A 742 16.60 3.16 0.79
CA ALA A 742 15.26 3.68 0.52
C ALA A 742 15.26 4.92 -0.38
N LYS A 743 16.29 5.78 -0.25
CA LYS A 743 16.40 7.01 -1.06
C LYS A 743 16.61 6.76 -2.55
N ASN A 744 17.02 5.55 -2.94
CA ASN A 744 17.26 5.16 -4.33
C ASN A 744 16.14 4.29 -4.92
N VAL A 745 15.01 4.14 -4.22
CA VAL A 745 13.84 3.39 -4.70
C VAL A 745 12.75 4.38 -5.08
N PHE A 746 12.27 4.31 -6.32
CA PHE A 746 11.26 5.23 -6.87
C PHE A 746 10.06 4.46 -7.41
N TRP A 747 8.86 4.92 -7.06
CA TRP A 747 7.58 4.40 -7.56
C TRP A 747 6.86 5.51 -8.31
N GLN A 748 6.86 5.44 -9.64
CA GLN A 748 6.14 6.33 -10.54
C GLN A 748 4.74 5.75 -10.79
N VAL A 749 3.71 6.35 -10.18
CA VAL A 749 2.34 5.83 -10.15
C VAL A 749 1.40 6.72 -10.96
N GLY A 750 0.87 6.20 -12.06
CA GLY A 750 0.01 6.98 -12.98
C GLY A 750 -1.38 7.32 -12.45
N SER A 751 -1.85 6.64 -11.40
CA SER A 751 -3.06 7.03 -10.67
C SER A 751 -2.80 7.06 -9.16
N ALA A 752 -3.41 6.17 -8.38
CA ALA A 752 -3.37 6.16 -6.92
C ALA A 752 -2.56 4.98 -6.37
N ALA A 753 -1.92 5.19 -5.23
CA ALA A 753 -1.25 4.14 -4.46
C ALA A 753 -2.04 3.81 -3.19
N THR A 754 -2.25 2.52 -2.92
CA THR A 754 -2.91 2.02 -1.71
C THR A 754 -1.96 1.09 -0.98
N ILE A 755 -1.54 1.50 0.22
CA ILE A 755 -0.49 0.84 0.98
C ILE A 755 -1.08 0.24 2.26
N ASN A 756 -1.06 -1.10 2.32
CA ASN A 756 -1.47 -1.91 3.46
C ASN A 756 -2.76 -1.40 4.11
N ALA A 757 -3.85 -1.42 3.33
CA ALA A 757 -5.17 -0.95 3.77
C ALA A 757 -5.63 -1.58 5.11
N ALA A 758 -5.21 -2.81 5.41
CA ALA A 758 -5.50 -3.50 6.67
C ALA A 758 -4.58 -3.12 7.86
N GLY A 759 -3.67 -2.16 7.70
CA GLY A 759 -2.64 -1.81 8.68
C GLY A 759 -1.45 -2.76 8.68
N GLY A 760 -0.32 -2.33 9.26
CA GLY A 760 0.92 -3.11 9.33
C GLY A 760 1.82 -3.03 8.08
N GLY A 761 2.99 -3.68 8.17
CA GLY A 761 3.95 -3.80 7.07
C GLY A 761 4.82 -2.55 6.85
N THR A 762 5.87 -2.71 6.05
CA THR A 762 6.85 -1.65 5.75
C THR A 762 6.95 -1.40 4.24
N MET A 763 6.56 -0.22 3.80
CA MET A 763 6.81 0.28 2.45
C MET A 763 8.16 1.01 2.39
N VAL A 764 8.83 0.95 1.24
CA VAL A 764 10.14 1.57 1.04
C VAL A 764 10.16 2.35 -0.28
N GLY A 765 10.71 3.56 -0.25
CA GLY A 765 10.98 4.37 -1.44
C GLY A 765 10.15 5.64 -1.57
N THR A 766 10.47 6.44 -2.57
CA THR A 766 9.73 7.65 -2.93
C THR A 766 8.58 7.27 -3.86
N ILE A 767 7.34 7.39 -3.37
CA ILE A 767 6.13 7.22 -4.16
C ILE A 767 5.74 8.58 -4.73
N ILE A 768 5.61 8.67 -6.06
CA ILE A 768 5.08 9.85 -6.75
C ILE A 768 3.84 9.43 -7.55
N ALA A 769 2.67 9.85 -7.09
CA ALA A 769 1.36 9.42 -7.60
C ALA A 769 0.56 10.60 -8.16
N GLN A 770 -0.12 10.42 -9.31
CA GLN A 770 -0.96 11.49 -9.85
C GLN A 770 -2.24 11.72 -9.01
N SER A 771 -2.89 10.64 -8.57
CA SER A 771 -4.27 10.64 -8.05
C SER A 771 -4.42 10.18 -6.61
N GLY A 772 -3.34 10.26 -5.82
CA GLY A 772 -3.40 10.14 -4.36
C GLY A 772 -2.56 8.99 -3.82
N VAL A 773 -2.33 9.03 -2.51
CA VAL A 773 -1.68 7.93 -1.78
C VAL A 773 -2.48 7.68 -0.51
N SER A 774 -2.84 6.43 -0.24
CA SER A 774 -3.59 6.03 0.95
C SER A 774 -2.81 5.00 1.76
N PHE A 775 -2.75 5.20 3.08
CA PHE A 775 -2.12 4.30 4.03
C PHE A 775 -3.13 3.85 5.06
N SER A 776 -3.32 2.54 5.16
CA SER A 776 -4.29 1.93 6.07
C SER A 776 -5.72 2.47 5.89
N THR A 777 -6.65 1.96 6.68
CA THR A 777 -8.05 2.42 6.73
C THR A 777 -8.48 2.67 8.16
N ALA A 778 -9.49 3.53 8.34
CA ALA A 778 -9.97 3.92 9.65
C ALA A 778 -10.37 2.71 10.50
N GLY A 779 -10.03 2.73 11.78
CA GLY A 779 -10.26 1.62 12.71
C GLY A 779 -9.10 0.62 12.81
N ASN A 780 -8.11 0.67 11.91
CA ASN A 780 -6.89 -0.12 12.08
C ASN A 780 -5.92 0.56 13.05
N VAL A 781 -5.51 -0.17 14.08
CA VAL A 781 -4.55 0.30 15.10
C VAL A 781 -3.11 -0.10 14.79
N THR A 782 -2.90 -1.02 13.85
CA THR A 782 -1.56 -1.50 13.48
C THR A 782 -0.85 -0.51 12.57
N ILE A 783 0.34 -0.06 13.00
CA ILE A 783 1.08 0.97 12.30
C ILE A 783 1.57 0.49 10.93
N VAL A 784 1.31 1.28 9.88
CA VAL A 784 1.97 1.14 8.58
C VAL A 784 3.22 2.02 8.58
N THR A 785 4.37 1.48 8.19
CA THR A 785 5.62 2.25 8.11
C THR A 785 5.98 2.50 6.64
N LEU A 786 6.34 3.74 6.31
CA LEU A 786 6.99 4.12 5.06
C LEU A 786 8.39 4.64 5.36
N ASN A 787 9.42 3.94 4.88
CA ASN A 787 10.78 4.48 4.82
C ASN A 787 10.97 5.10 3.43
N GLY A 788 10.66 6.39 3.30
CA GLY A 788 10.46 7.00 1.99
C GLY A 788 9.67 8.29 2.03
N ARG A 789 8.95 8.55 0.94
CA ARG A 789 8.12 9.76 0.74
C ARG A 789 6.82 9.40 0.03
N ALA A 790 5.73 10.06 0.38
CA ALA A 790 4.42 9.91 -0.26
C ALA A 790 4.00 11.23 -0.94
N LEU A 791 4.30 11.36 -2.23
CA LEU A 791 4.09 12.60 -2.98
C LEU A 791 2.92 12.43 -3.96
N SER A 792 1.76 13.00 -3.64
CA SER A 792 0.65 13.11 -4.59
C SER A 792 0.67 14.44 -5.33
N LEU A 793 0.57 14.40 -6.65
CA LEU A 793 0.64 15.60 -7.50
C LEU A 793 -0.69 16.35 -7.62
N GLY A 794 -1.80 15.62 -7.67
CA GLY A 794 -3.13 16.19 -7.95
C GLY A 794 -4.22 15.89 -6.92
N ALA A 795 -4.02 14.91 -6.04
CA ALA A 795 -5.03 14.49 -5.06
C ALA A 795 -4.46 14.42 -3.64
N SER A 796 -5.26 13.93 -2.70
CA SER A 796 -4.91 13.91 -1.30
C SER A 796 -3.99 12.74 -0.96
N VAL A 797 -3.25 12.93 0.14
CA VAL A 797 -2.65 11.80 0.85
C VAL A 797 -3.49 11.52 2.10
N THR A 798 -3.94 10.29 2.27
CA THR A 798 -4.75 9.86 3.41
C THR A 798 -4.01 8.83 4.24
N MET A 799 -4.08 8.97 5.56
CA MET A 799 -3.30 8.16 6.49
C MET A 799 -4.13 7.76 7.71
N VAL A 800 -3.87 6.56 8.21
CA VAL A 800 -4.32 6.08 9.52
C VAL A 800 -3.15 5.39 10.18
N ASN A 801 -2.76 5.86 11.37
CA ASN A 801 -1.69 5.28 12.19
C ASN A 801 -0.44 4.96 11.35
N THR A 802 0.06 5.95 10.63
CA THR A 802 1.14 5.77 9.66
C THR A 802 2.41 6.49 10.13
N VAL A 803 3.54 5.79 10.11
CA VAL A 803 4.85 6.40 10.37
C VAL A 803 5.61 6.58 9.06
N ILE A 804 5.93 7.82 8.71
CA ILE A 804 6.72 8.16 7.52
C ILE A 804 8.10 8.63 7.96
N ASN A 805 9.14 7.93 7.52
CA ASN A 805 10.54 8.26 7.78
C ASN A 805 11.19 8.78 6.49
N VAL A 806 11.44 10.09 6.41
CA VAL A 806 12.12 10.67 5.24
C VAL A 806 13.58 10.22 5.23
N PRO A 807 14.06 9.58 4.14
CA PRO A 807 15.47 9.24 4.02
C PRO A 807 16.32 10.52 3.96
N ALA A 808 17.47 10.51 4.63
CA ALA A 808 18.47 11.56 4.49
C ALA A 808 18.82 11.75 2.99
N PRO A 809 19.00 13.01 2.54
CA PRO A 809 19.39 13.32 1.16
C PRO A 809 20.58 12.48 0.66
#